data_AF-A0A9W9U0H4-F1
#
_entry.id   AF-A0A9W9U0H4-F1
#
_cell.length_a   1.000
_cell.length_b   1.000
_cell.length_c   1.000
_cell.angle_alpha   90.00
_cell.angle_beta   90.00
_cell.angle_gamma   90.00
#
_symmetry.space_group_name_H-M   'P 1'
#
loop_
_entity.id
_entity.type
_entity.pdbx_description
1 polymer ?
#
loop_
_entity_poly.entity_id
_entity_poly.type
_entity_poly.pdbx_seq_one_letter_code
_entity_poly.pdbx_strand_id
1 'polypeptide(L)'
;MTEDQGQSVQALVDRGRRGRAINFSFRAPSALGVFASDFRSCLANIQNEVGTAKLRNNRARVVRDSVGVTADGRITIDIGTVLQKQFSVLTKIQTCTTLLPTSASQSTPIKSRPKLKLNIVIHCVGSRGDVQPFIALGSRMLKDGHRIRLASHDLFADSTRASGIDFFPVGGDPADLMAYMVKNPGLLPSMTSLLKGDVQRNRAMIAGMLQRFWRSCVDRDPVTGKPFVADAIIANPPSFAHIHCAEAAGIPLHMVFTMPWTNTKAFPHPLANITRYNVTSRETANFMSYSIVEWMTWQGLHDVINSFRRSLDLERIPSSAGPNLITELAVPVTYCWSRFLIPKPSDWPAHIDISGFIFREPPDFTPPSDLDAFLSSGPAPVYIGFGSIVIDNPECMTRIILDAVQATSVRAVISRGWSNLGGPPVDGVIYIDDCPHEWLFQHVAAVIHHGGAGTAACGLRNGCPTLVVPFFGDQPFWGESIASAGAGPRPIHHTQLNKDNLSDGIRFCLSPDTTKAAKIISDRIRDESGVDAAALSFNTHLPHKIMQCDLLGDRSAAWTYRRGGHRVKLSVVAAEMLIQNGSLQEKHLKLYKSCKIDVESRRVGPLYGPTAALIRTIITLFTLLFNMGLKPGLRAVKNVFLVILSFLMAVVEFVALSPLYCFKGGMVDFAFALVEGLRGAPQLWGKERVNYGQLRNWTDGFKFAGKCFWFGYIDAICGLVMHPYEGAYYSGVLGFFTGLLFGILEFIAKILSSSIGLYAYPAIGISRSISKLFRRRTGRKLRNRRLLEGKYLSQRGQTTNKEKEAIILKFHDIMGK
;
A
#
# COMPACT_ATOMS: atom_id res chain seq x y z
N MET A 1 43.24 13.40 -35.56
CA MET A 1 44.51 13.91 -35.00
C MET A 1 44.37 13.81 -33.49
N THR A 2 44.68 12.62 -32.96
CA THR A 2 45.88 12.27 -32.13
C THR A 2 45.62 12.62 -30.67
N GLU A 3 45.36 11.64 -29.79
CA GLU A 3 46.34 10.85 -29.00
C GLU A 3 47.11 11.74 -27.99
N ASP A 4 47.44 11.39 -26.75
CA ASP A 4 47.20 10.26 -25.84
C ASP A 4 47.95 10.64 -24.52
N GLN A 5 47.75 9.87 -23.44
CA GLN A 5 48.56 9.77 -22.20
C GLN A 5 48.36 10.85 -21.11
N GLY A 6 48.23 10.56 -19.81
CA GLY A 6 48.47 9.33 -19.05
C GLY A 6 49.53 9.56 -17.97
N GLN A 7 49.16 9.42 -16.68
CA GLN A 7 50.03 9.27 -15.48
C GLN A 7 50.85 10.50 -15.03
N SER A 8 51.15 10.82 -13.75
CA SER A 8 50.96 10.23 -12.41
C SER A 8 50.95 11.40 -11.39
N VAL A 9 50.17 11.38 -10.30
CA VAL A 9 50.59 10.99 -8.93
C VAL A 9 52.08 11.27 -8.62
N GLN A 10 52.33 11.94 -7.48
CA GLN A 10 53.63 12.04 -6.77
C GLN A 10 54.52 13.30 -6.93
N ALA A 11 54.02 14.52 -6.75
CA ALA A 11 54.92 15.68 -6.49
C ALA A 11 54.19 16.90 -5.89
N LEU A 12 53.83 16.87 -4.61
CA LEU A 12 53.57 18.09 -3.81
C LEU A 12 53.57 17.80 -2.30
N VAL A 13 54.46 16.90 -1.89
CA VAL A 13 54.96 16.78 -0.52
C VAL A 13 56.47 16.98 -0.63
N ASP A 14 56.91 18.23 -0.50
CA ASP A 14 58.13 18.59 0.23
C ASP A 14 58.50 20.07 0.05
N ARG A 15 58.63 20.74 1.19
CA ARG A 15 59.52 21.90 1.46
C ARG A 15 59.11 23.21 0.76
N GLY A 16 58.74 24.29 1.46
CA GLY A 16 59.06 24.69 2.82
C GLY A 16 59.98 25.92 2.82
N ARG A 17 59.67 26.85 3.72
CA ARG A 17 60.58 27.83 4.36
C ARG A 17 61.09 29.02 3.53
N ARG A 18 60.69 30.22 4.00
CA ARG A 18 61.45 31.48 4.24
C ARG A 18 60.41 32.62 4.22
N GLY A 19 60.26 33.58 5.14
CA GLY A 19 60.94 33.97 6.37
C GLY A 19 60.82 35.51 6.54
N ARG A 20 60.25 35.97 7.67
CA ARG A 20 60.34 37.32 8.32
C ARG A 20 59.75 38.53 7.56
N ALA A 21 59.38 39.65 8.16
CA ALA A 21 58.92 40.13 9.47
C ALA A 21 58.80 41.66 9.30
N ILE A 22 57.79 42.34 9.87
CA ILE A 22 57.85 43.71 10.46
C ILE A 22 56.52 43.95 11.20
N ASN A 23 56.64 44.37 12.46
CA ASN A 23 55.59 44.61 13.46
C ASN A 23 55.09 46.06 13.44
N PHE A 24 53.84 46.30 13.88
CA PHE A 24 53.49 47.38 14.82
C PHE A 24 52.26 47.01 15.69
N SER A 25 52.31 47.41 16.97
CA SER A 25 51.50 47.05 18.15
C SER A 25 50.20 47.88 18.28
N PHE A 26 49.17 47.60 19.10
CA PHE A 26 49.13 47.23 20.53
C PHE A 26 47.76 46.62 20.99
N ARG A 27 47.87 45.78 22.03
CA ARG A 27 46.91 45.37 23.10
C ARG A 27 45.69 44.48 22.80
N ALA A 28 45.85 43.20 23.13
CA ALA A 28 44.81 42.22 23.50
C ALA A 28 45.01 41.78 24.97
N PRO A 29 43.97 41.22 25.62
CA PRO A 29 44.16 40.08 26.52
C PRO A 29 43.38 38.84 26.03
N SER A 30 44.16 37.81 25.73
CA SER A 30 43.90 36.37 25.91
C SER A 30 42.53 35.78 25.51
N ALA A 31 42.45 35.29 24.27
CA ALA A 31 41.54 34.22 23.85
C ALA A 31 42.30 33.21 22.95
N LEU A 32 43.10 32.35 23.56
CA LEU A 32 43.72 31.19 22.92
C LEU A 32 43.56 29.98 23.84
N GLY A 33 42.31 29.51 23.93
CA GLY A 33 41.92 28.26 24.58
C GLY A 33 40.78 27.54 23.84
N VAL A 34 40.38 28.01 22.65
CA VAL A 34 39.13 27.56 21.98
C VAL A 34 39.38 26.70 20.72
N PHE A 35 40.59 26.68 20.16
CA PHE A 35 40.81 25.92 18.91
C PHE A 35 41.31 24.47 19.09
N ALA A 36 41.55 24.01 20.32
CA ALA A 36 41.91 22.62 20.61
C ALA A 36 40.71 21.75 21.09
N SER A 37 39.57 22.37 21.46
CA SER A 37 38.35 21.65 21.83
C SER A 37 37.51 21.23 20.61
N ASP A 38 37.54 22.00 19.53
CA ASP A 38 36.65 21.78 18.38
C ASP A 38 37.12 20.63 17.46
N PHE A 39 38.40 20.29 17.43
CA PHE A 39 38.89 19.14 16.67
C PHE A 39 38.63 17.80 17.39
N ARG A 40 38.70 17.79 18.73
CA ARG A 40 38.29 16.62 19.55
C ARG A 40 36.77 16.43 19.59
N SER A 41 35.99 17.52 19.58
CA SER A 41 34.53 17.46 19.48
C SER A 41 34.06 17.00 18.10
N CYS A 42 34.78 17.32 17.04
CA CYS A 42 34.51 16.83 15.68
C CYS A 42 34.85 15.32 15.54
N LEU A 43 35.96 14.83 16.11
CA LEU A 43 36.28 13.39 16.14
C LEU A 43 35.35 12.59 17.07
N ALA A 44 34.90 13.18 18.19
CA ALA A 44 33.90 12.56 19.08
C ALA A 44 32.49 12.52 18.44
N ASN A 45 32.14 13.50 17.61
CA ASN A 45 30.89 13.47 16.83
C ASN A 45 30.95 12.44 15.70
N ILE A 46 32.11 12.22 15.07
CA ILE A 46 32.31 11.13 14.09
C ILE A 46 32.25 9.76 14.78
N GLN A 47 32.74 9.61 16.01
CA GLN A 47 32.58 8.36 16.80
C GLN A 47 31.15 8.16 17.35
N ASN A 48 30.40 9.22 17.65
CA ASN A 48 28.98 9.13 18.06
C ASN A 48 28.02 8.90 16.89
N GLU A 49 28.36 9.34 15.67
CA GLU A 49 27.68 8.91 14.44
C GLU A 49 27.93 7.42 14.14
N VAL A 50 29.09 6.86 14.53
CA VAL A 50 29.36 5.41 14.47
C VAL A 50 28.60 4.64 15.58
N GLY A 51 28.34 5.24 16.73
CA GLY A 51 27.54 4.64 17.82
C GLY A 51 26.04 4.57 17.53
N THR A 52 25.47 5.61 16.90
CA THR A 52 24.08 5.62 16.42
C THR A 52 23.90 4.76 15.16
N ALA A 53 24.94 4.62 14.33
CA ALA A 53 25.01 3.61 13.28
C ALA A 53 25.06 2.17 13.85
N LYS A 54 25.74 1.92 14.98
CA LYS A 54 25.78 0.60 15.65
C LYS A 54 24.43 0.17 16.25
N LEU A 55 23.66 1.09 16.84
CA LEU A 55 22.32 0.79 17.39
C LEU A 55 21.23 0.65 16.30
N ARG A 56 21.32 1.44 15.22
CA ARG A 56 20.56 1.19 13.97
C ARG A 56 20.97 -0.13 13.32
N ASN A 57 22.26 -0.47 13.32
CA ASN A 57 22.78 -1.73 12.80
C ASN A 57 22.37 -2.95 13.63
N ASN A 58 22.16 -2.85 14.94
CA ASN A 58 21.75 -4.02 15.73
C ASN A 58 20.27 -4.39 15.53
N ARG A 59 19.37 -3.42 15.35
CA ARG A 59 17.95 -3.69 15.02
C ARG A 59 17.74 -4.05 13.55
N ALA A 60 18.47 -3.39 12.66
CA ALA A 60 18.56 -3.81 11.26
C ALA A 60 19.20 -5.20 11.14
N ARG A 61 20.18 -5.56 11.99
CA ARG A 61 20.75 -6.92 12.09
C ARG A 61 19.69 -7.94 12.46
N VAL A 62 18.96 -7.77 13.55
CA VAL A 62 17.98 -8.79 13.98
C VAL A 62 16.91 -9.06 12.92
N VAL A 63 16.44 -8.02 12.20
CA VAL A 63 15.53 -8.22 11.05
C VAL A 63 16.27 -8.81 9.85
N ARG A 64 17.50 -8.37 9.54
CA ARG A 64 18.33 -8.89 8.43
C ARG A 64 18.82 -10.33 8.66
N ASP A 65 18.92 -10.76 9.91
CA ASP A 65 19.37 -12.09 10.34
C ASP A 65 18.18 -13.07 10.44
N SER A 66 16.94 -12.58 10.55
CA SER A 66 15.71 -13.39 10.61
C SER A 66 14.80 -13.26 9.37
N VAL A 67 15.17 -12.37 8.45
CA VAL A 67 14.46 -12.12 7.18
C VAL A 67 15.46 -12.20 6.05
N GLY A 68 15.38 -13.25 5.25
CA GLY A 68 16.20 -13.43 4.05
C GLY A 68 15.40 -13.17 2.78
N VAL A 69 16.06 -13.31 1.64
CA VAL A 69 15.43 -13.31 0.32
C VAL A 69 15.82 -14.60 -0.37
N THR A 70 14.86 -15.36 -0.86
CA THR A 70 15.13 -16.55 -1.68
C THR A 70 15.54 -16.18 -3.10
N ALA A 71 16.16 -17.11 -3.82
CA ALA A 71 16.56 -16.93 -5.22
C ALA A 71 15.37 -16.64 -6.16
N ASP A 72 14.15 -16.98 -5.75
CA ASP A 72 12.88 -16.68 -6.45
C ASP A 72 12.21 -15.39 -5.95
N GLY A 73 12.86 -14.69 -5.02
CA GLY A 73 12.48 -13.35 -4.65
C GLY A 73 11.43 -13.16 -3.59
N ARG A 74 10.92 -14.26 -3.06
CA ARG A 74 10.09 -14.17 -1.88
C ARG A 74 10.94 -13.80 -0.67
N ILE A 75 10.33 -13.10 0.27
CA ILE A 75 10.96 -12.80 1.55
C ILE A 75 10.91 -14.06 2.40
N THR A 76 12.05 -14.63 2.77
CA THR A 76 12.07 -15.67 3.79
C THR A 76 11.86 -15.06 5.15
N ILE A 77 10.81 -15.48 5.85
CA ILE A 77 10.50 -14.97 7.19
C ILE A 77 10.72 -16.12 8.17
N ASP A 78 11.77 -16.02 8.99
CA ASP A 78 11.93 -16.86 10.19
C ASP A 78 11.22 -16.16 11.35
N ILE A 79 10.02 -16.64 11.71
CA ILE A 79 9.25 -16.08 12.82
C ILE A 79 9.78 -16.65 14.14
N GLY A 80 10.99 -16.22 14.52
CA GLY A 80 11.55 -16.43 15.84
C GLY A 80 10.85 -15.60 16.93
N THR A 81 11.12 -15.90 18.20
CA THR A 81 10.52 -15.25 19.39
C THR A 81 10.63 -13.72 19.38
N VAL A 82 11.67 -13.15 18.78
CA VAL A 82 11.92 -11.70 18.75
C VAL A 82 11.05 -10.97 17.69
N LEU A 83 10.94 -11.53 16.48
CA LEU A 83 10.05 -10.99 15.43
C LEU A 83 8.57 -11.14 15.84
N GLN A 84 8.21 -12.27 16.46
CA GLN A 84 6.88 -12.46 17.02
C GLN A 84 6.54 -11.38 18.06
N LYS A 85 7.45 -11.07 18.99
CA LYS A 85 7.19 -10.02 20.01
C LYS A 85 7.04 -8.63 19.42
N GLN A 86 7.77 -8.30 18.36
CA GLN A 86 7.67 -6.98 17.71
C GLN A 86 6.41 -6.83 16.85
N PHE A 87 6.05 -7.86 16.09
CA PHE A 87 4.89 -7.82 15.20
C PHE A 87 3.57 -8.24 15.87
N SER A 88 3.60 -9.00 16.98
CA SER A 88 2.39 -9.31 17.77
C SER A 88 1.73 -8.08 18.39
N VAL A 89 2.52 -7.04 18.67
CA VAL A 89 2.01 -5.73 19.10
C VAL A 89 1.28 -5.04 17.94
N LEU A 90 1.82 -5.10 16.72
CA LEU A 90 1.19 -4.55 15.52
C LEU A 90 -0.10 -5.30 15.15
N THR A 91 -0.12 -6.64 15.29
CA THR A 91 -1.31 -7.44 14.96
C THR A 91 -2.42 -7.35 16.00
N LYS A 92 -2.10 -7.20 17.31
CA LYS A 92 -3.12 -6.95 18.37
C LYS A 92 -3.80 -5.59 18.21
N ILE A 93 -3.11 -4.59 17.68
CA ILE A 93 -3.70 -3.28 17.35
C ILE A 93 -4.70 -3.42 16.18
N GLN A 94 -4.43 -4.35 15.26
CA GLN A 94 -5.25 -4.62 14.09
C GLN A 94 -6.60 -5.27 14.45
N THR A 95 -6.64 -6.21 15.40
CA THR A 95 -7.89 -6.83 15.89
C THR A 95 -8.76 -5.90 16.73
N CYS A 96 -8.18 -4.86 17.34
CA CYS A 96 -8.91 -3.91 18.20
C CYS A 96 -9.56 -2.74 17.41
N THR A 97 -9.21 -2.55 16.14
CA THR A 97 -9.74 -1.44 15.31
C THR A 97 -11.02 -1.83 14.55
N THR A 98 -11.57 -3.02 14.78
CA THR A 98 -12.75 -3.55 14.06
C THR A 98 -14.09 -2.98 14.49
N LEU A 99 -14.12 -1.95 15.34
CA LEU A 99 -15.37 -1.34 15.81
C LEU A 99 -15.38 0.15 15.46
N LEU A 100 -16.14 0.51 14.41
CA LEU A 100 -17.00 1.70 14.31
C LEU A 100 -17.56 1.88 12.87
N PRO A 101 -18.70 2.58 12.77
CA PRO A 101 -20.03 2.02 12.80
C PRO A 101 -20.46 1.41 11.45
N THR A 102 -21.05 0.24 11.54
CA THR A 102 -22.00 -0.30 10.56
C THR A 102 -23.14 0.70 10.38
N SER A 103 -22.97 1.67 9.48
CA SER A 103 -24.11 2.14 8.71
C SER A 103 -24.22 1.22 7.50
N ALA A 104 -24.60 -0.03 7.77
CA ALA A 104 -25.34 -0.82 6.81
C ALA A 104 -26.63 0.00 6.54
N SER A 105 -26.53 0.94 5.60
CA SER A 105 -27.71 1.56 5.01
C SER A 105 -28.53 0.40 4.48
N GLN A 106 -29.66 0.13 5.15
CA GLN A 106 -30.71 -0.75 4.68
C GLN A 106 -30.81 -0.64 3.15
N SER A 107 -30.54 -1.77 2.50
CA SER A 107 -30.46 -1.92 1.06
C SER A 107 -31.86 -1.74 0.48
N THR A 108 -32.19 -0.51 0.13
CA THR A 108 -33.16 -0.27 -0.93
C THR A 108 -32.62 -0.93 -2.21
N PRO A 109 -33.43 -1.71 -2.93
CA PRO A 109 -32.97 -2.47 -4.09
C PRO A 109 -32.30 -1.55 -5.12
N ILE A 110 -31.15 -2.00 -5.67
CA ILE A 110 -30.27 -1.28 -6.60
C ILE A 110 -31.01 -0.72 -7.83
N LYS A 111 -32.20 -1.25 -8.16
CA LYS A 111 -33.00 -0.90 -9.33
C LYS A 111 -33.57 0.53 -9.36
N SER A 112 -33.66 1.26 -8.25
CA SER A 112 -34.32 2.59 -8.20
C SER A 112 -33.39 3.80 -8.14
N ARG A 113 -32.05 3.62 -8.16
CA ARG A 113 -31.09 4.73 -8.05
C ARG A 113 -30.61 5.19 -9.43
N PRO A 114 -30.55 6.50 -9.72
CA PRO A 114 -29.92 6.99 -10.94
C PRO A 114 -28.43 6.61 -10.94
N LYS A 115 -27.98 5.92 -12.00
CA LYS A 115 -26.56 5.57 -12.18
C LYS A 115 -25.73 6.86 -12.33
N LEU A 116 -24.80 7.08 -11.41
CA LEU A 116 -23.88 8.22 -11.48
C LEU A 116 -22.91 8.06 -12.65
N LYS A 117 -22.85 9.06 -13.53
CA LYS A 117 -21.82 9.16 -14.58
C LYS A 117 -20.58 9.83 -13.97
N LEU A 118 -19.46 9.11 -13.99
CA LEU A 118 -18.21 9.49 -13.33
C LEU A 118 -17.06 9.52 -14.33
N ASN A 119 -16.11 10.43 -14.13
CA ASN A 119 -14.77 10.29 -14.68
C ASN A 119 -13.96 9.39 -13.73
N ILE A 120 -13.53 8.23 -14.20
CA ILE A 120 -12.77 7.27 -13.39
C ILE A 120 -11.39 7.12 -13.98
N VAL A 121 -10.38 7.34 -13.14
CA VAL A 121 -8.99 7.05 -13.50
C VAL A 121 -8.58 5.71 -12.92
N ILE A 122 -7.99 4.87 -13.75
CA ILE A 122 -7.44 3.58 -13.37
C ILE A 122 -5.93 3.71 -13.31
N HIS A 123 -5.32 3.46 -12.16
CA HIS A 123 -3.87 3.41 -11.99
C HIS A 123 -3.40 1.97 -12.03
N CYS A 124 -2.63 1.61 -13.07
CA CYS A 124 -2.12 0.25 -13.20
C CYS A 124 -0.62 0.28 -13.52
N VAL A 125 0.16 -0.40 -12.68
CA VAL A 125 1.57 -0.73 -12.94
C VAL A 125 1.69 -2.23 -13.07
N GLY A 126 2.35 -2.71 -14.12
CA GLY A 126 2.54 -4.14 -14.33
C GLY A 126 2.73 -4.51 -15.78
N SER A 127 2.72 -5.83 -16.01
CA SER A 127 2.85 -6.45 -17.33
C SER A 127 1.51 -6.49 -18.07
N ARG A 128 1.50 -7.16 -19.24
CA ARG A 128 0.26 -7.43 -19.99
C ARG A 128 -0.80 -8.13 -19.13
N GLY A 129 -0.40 -9.04 -18.24
CA GLY A 129 -1.31 -9.77 -17.34
C GLY A 129 -2.00 -8.88 -16.29
N ASP A 130 -1.37 -7.76 -15.93
CA ASP A 130 -1.94 -6.80 -14.97
C ASP A 130 -2.85 -5.80 -15.67
N VAL A 131 -2.45 -5.31 -16.84
CA VAL A 131 -3.13 -4.20 -17.54
C VAL A 131 -4.39 -4.68 -18.27
N GLN A 132 -4.38 -5.86 -18.87
CA GLN A 132 -5.53 -6.37 -19.64
C GLN A 132 -6.83 -6.47 -18.83
N PRO A 133 -6.84 -7.00 -17.59
CA PRO A 133 -8.02 -6.97 -16.73
C PRO A 133 -8.61 -5.56 -16.54
N PHE A 134 -7.77 -4.54 -16.41
CA PHE A 134 -8.23 -3.16 -16.28
C PHE A 134 -8.82 -2.58 -17.56
N ILE A 135 -8.32 -2.99 -18.74
CA ILE A 135 -8.93 -2.63 -20.02
C ILE A 135 -10.32 -3.27 -20.14
N ALA A 136 -10.47 -4.55 -19.78
CA ALA A 136 -11.76 -5.24 -19.79
C ALA A 136 -12.77 -4.59 -18.82
N LEU A 137 -12.35 -4.34 -17.58
CA LEU A 137 -13.15 -3.65 -16.57
C LEU A 137 -13.54 -2.23 -17.04
N GLY A 138 -12.58 -1.46 -17.55
CA GLY A 138 -12.82 -0.13 -18.09
C GLY A 138 -13.82 -0.13 -19.24
N SER A 139 -13.69 -1.07 -20.18
CA SER A 139 -14.60 -1.21 -21.32
C SER A 139 -16.03 -1.52 -20.87
N ARG A 140 -16.19 -2.35 -19.84
CA ARG A 140 -17.50 -2.62 -19.25
C ARG A 140 -18.09 -1.41 -18.53
N MET A 141 -17.26 -0.63 -17.84
CA MET A 141 -17.69 0.58 -17.14
C MET A 141 -18.01 1.74 -18.10
N LEU A 142 -17.39 1.78 -19.30
CA LEU A 142 -17.82 2.68 -20.38
C LEU A 142 -19.28 2.43 -20.77
N LYS A 143 -19.71 1.17 -20.83
CA LYS A 143 -21.11 0.80 -21.10
C LYS A 143 -22.08 1.27 -20.02
N ASP A 144 -21.60 1.50 -18.78
CA ASP A 144 -22.40 2.11 -17.70
C ASP A 144 -22.48 3.65 -17.79
N GLY A 145 -21.85 4.26 -18.80
CA GLY A 145 -21.86 5.71 -19.03
C GLY A 145 -20.77 6.46 -18.25
N HIS A 146 -19.84 5.75 -17.62
CA HIS A 146 -18.63 6.37 -17.06
C HIS A 146 -17.68 6.79 -18.19
N ARG A 147 -16.82 7.77 -17.92
CA ARG A 147 -15.66 8.07 -18.76
C ARG A 147 -14.42 7.48 -18.09
N ILE A 148 -13.78 6.55 -18.76
CA ILE A 148 -12.63 5.83 -18.20
C ILE A 148 -11.34 6.39 -18.78
N ARG A 149 -10.34 6.58 -17.90
CA ARG A 149 -8.97 6.84 -18.26
C ARG A 149 -8.05 5.79 -17.62
N LEU A 150 -7.25 5.10 -18.40
CA LEU A 150 -6.20 4.23 -17.90
C LEU A 150 -4.86 4.99 -17.87
N ALA A 151 -4.22 4.99 -16.70
CA ALA A 151 -2.88 5.51 -16.49
C ALA A 151 -1.92 4.32 -16.29
N SER A 152 -1.11 4.03 -17.29
CA SER A 152 -0.18 2.90 -17.29
C SER A 152 1.02 3.14 -18.23
N HIS A 153 1.81 2.10 -18.46
CA HIS A 153 3.03 2.14 -19.27
C HIS A 153 2.72 2.40 -20.75
N ASP A 154 3.62 3.12 -21.42
CA ASP A 154 3.38 3.71 -22.74
C ASP A 154 3.03 2.67 -23.81
N LEU A 155 3.56 1.44 -23.69
CA LEU A 155 3.31 0.35 -24.63
C LEU A 155 1.83 -0.10 -24.70
N PHE A 156 1.03 0.18 -23.66
CA PHE A 156 -0.38 -0.19 -23.64
C PHE A 156 -1.30 0.90 -24.21
N ALA A 157 -0.75 2.00 -24.71
CA ALA A 157 -1.52 3.14 -25.15
C ALA A 157 -2.49 2.80 -26.29
N ASP A 158 -2.02 2.05 -27.29
CA ASP A 158 -2.79 1.76 -28.50
C ASP A 158 -3.89 0.74 -28.21
N SER A 159 -3.59 -0.35 -27.51
CA SER A 159 -4.59 -1.36 -27.10
C SER A 159 -5.69 -0.76 -26.21
N THR A 160 -5.33 0.20 -25.35
CA THR A 160 -6.29 0.91 -24.50
C THR A 160 -7.22 1.79 -25.33
N ARG A 161 -6.66 2.59 -26.23
CA ARG A 161 -7.44 3.51 -27.08
C ARG A 161 -8.34 2.76 -28.07
N ALA A 162 -7.87 1.63 -28.60
CA ALA A 162 -8.68 0.75 -29.44
C ALA A 162 -9.96 0.26 -28.72
N SER A 163 -9.92 0.18 -27.38
CA SER A 163 -11.08 -0.17 -26.54
C SER A 163 -11.97 1.03 -26.18
N GLY A 164 -11.71 2.22 -26.75
CA GLY A 164 -12.46 3.45 -26.47
C GLY A 164 -12.15 4.13 -25.14
N ILE A 165 -11.08 3.70 -24.45
CA ILE A 165 -10.66 4.23 -23.15
C ILE A 165 -9.61 5.34 -23.35
N ASP A 166 -9.72 6.45 -22.60
CA ASP A 166 -8.69 7.51 -22.62
C ASP A 166 -7.38 6.95 -22.01
N PHE A 167 -6.22 7.28 -22.56
CA PHE A 167 -4.93 6.78 -22.05
C PHE A 167 -4.02 7.92 -21.57
N PHE A 168 -3.40 7.74 -20.41
CA PHE A 168 -2.43 8.67 -19.84
C PHE A 168 -1.07 7.98 -19.56
N PRO A 169 0.02 8.43 -20.21
CA PRO A 169 1.34 7.81 -20.07
C PRO A 169 1.96 8.11 -18.71
N VAL A 170 2.23 7.07 -17.91
CA VAL A 170 2.96 7.21 -16.64
C VAL A 170 4.45 6.91 -16.75
N GLY A 171 4.90 6.47 -17.92
CA GLY A 171 6.28 6.06 -18.15
C GLY A 171 6.67 4.80 -17.39
N GLY A 172 7.98 4.50 -17.40
CA GLY A 172 8.51 3.23 -16.94
C GLY A 172 8.27 2.15 -17.99
N ASP A 173 9.29 1.35 -18.26
CA ASP A 173 9.17 0.19 -19.15
C ASP A 173 8.89 -1.07 -18.31
N PRO A 174 7.77 -1.77 -18.53
CA PRO A 174 7.49 -3.07 -17.92
C PRO A 174 8.62 -4.07 -18.12
N ALA A 175 9.31 -4.05 -19.26
CA ALA A 175 10.45 -4.92 -19.50
C ALA A 175 11.63 -4.57 -18.57
N ASP A 176 11.94 -3.29 -18.39
CA ASP A 176 12.97 -2.85 -17.42
C ASP A 176 12.58 -3.22 -15.99
N LEU A 177 11.31 -3.05 -15.63
CA LEU A 177 10.80 -3.38 -14.30
C LEU A 177 10.82 -4.90 -14.06
N MET A 178 10.40 -5.70 -15.04
CA MET A 178 10.46 -7.17 -14.97
C MET A 178 11.90 -7.68 -14.97
N ALA A 179 12.79 -7.12 -15.80
CA ALA A 179 14.20 -7.46 -15.79
C ALA A 179 14.87 -7.11 -14.46
N TYR A 180 14.49 -5.98 -13.85
CA TYR A 180 14.92 -5.63 -12.51
C TYR A 180 14.39 -6.62 -11.47
N MET A 181 13.12 -7.03 -11.55
CA MET A 181 12.54 -8.04 -10.67
C MET A 181 13.16 -9.43 -10.89
N VAL A 182 13.47 -9.85 -12.10
CA VAL A 182 14.18 -11.13 -12.34
C VAL A 182 15.58 -11.09 -11.72
N LYS A 183 16.30 -9.96 -11.85
CA LYS A 183 17.63 -9.76 -11.23
C LYS A 183 17.58 -9.56 -9.72
N ASN A 184 16.47 -9.05 -9.21
CA ASN A 184 16.21 -8.75 -7.80
C ASN A 184 14.84 -9.30 -7.46
N PRO A 185 14.71 -10.62 -7.40
CA PRO A 185 13.38 -11.20 -7.23
C PRO A 185 12.85 -10.79 -5.85
N GLY A 186 13.75 -10.48 -4.90
CA GLY A 186 13.48 -9.97 -3.57
C GLY A 186 12.93 -8.55 -3.49
N LEU A 187 12.19 -8.28 -2.41
CA LEU A 187 11.94 -6.91 -1.95
C LEU A 187 13.21 -6.20 -1.44
N LEU A 188 14.29 -6.95 -1.18
CA LEU A 188 15.62 -6.38 -0.95
C LEU A 188 16.45 -6.47 -2.25
N PRO A 189 17.03 -5.35 -2.71
CA PRO A 189 17.90 -5.36 -3.88
C PRO A 189 19.16 -6.18 -3.60
N SER A 190 19.66 -6.88 -4.62
CA SER A 190 20.93 -7.59 -4.55
C SER A 190 22.10 -6.60 -4.42
N MET A 191 23.21 -7.06 -3.84
CA MET A 191 24.41 -6.23 -3.68
C MET A 191 24.98 -5.76 -5.03
N THR A 192 24.82 -6.55 -6.09
CA THR A 192 25.22 -6.19 -7.46
C THR A 192 24.37 -5.05 -8.03
N SER A 193 23.06 -5.05 -7.79
CA SER A 193 22.15 -3.97 -8.21
C SER A 193 22.37 -2.67 -7.41
N LEU A 194 22.76 -2.78 -6.13
CA LEU A 194 23.17 -1.63 -5.32
C LEU A 194 24.45 -0.97 -5.86
N LEU A 195 25.46 -1.78 -6.19
CA LEU A 195 26.75 -1.30 -6.72
C LEU A 195 26.63 -0.68 -8.12
N LYS A 196 25.67 -1.16 -8.94
CA LYS A 196 25.40 -0.65 -10.30
C LYS A 196 24.50 0.59 -10.34
N GLY A 197 24.00 1.08 -9.20
CA GLY A 197 23.12 2.26 -9.14
C GLY A 197 21.68 2.01 -9.59
N ASP A 198 21.28 0.75 -9.80
CA ASP A 198 19.94 0.38 -10.26
C ASP A 198 18.86 0.81 -9.26
N VAL A 199 19.19 0.84 -7.96
CA VAL A 199 18.28 1.28 -6.89
C VAL A 199 17.94 2.77 -7.03
N GLN A 200 18.93 3.63 -7.28
CA GLN A 200 18.71 5.06 -7.47
C GLN A 200 17.90 5.32 -8.74
N ARG A 201 18.19 4.60 -9.83
CA ARG A 201 17.42 4.68 -11.08
C ARG A 201 15.96 4.27 -10.88
N ASN A 202 15.73 3.14 -10.21
CA ASN A 202 14.38 2.65 -9.91
C ASN A 202 13.60 3.64 -9.01
N ARG A 203 14.25 4.19 -7.98
CA ARG A 203 13.63 5.21 -7.10
C ARG A 203 13.27 6.49 -7.87
N ALA A 204 14.11 6.94 -8.79
CA ALA A 204 13.82 8.09 -9.65
C ALA A 204 12.66 7.81 -10.60
N MET A 205 12.62 6.60 -11.18
CA MET A 205 11.49 6.14 -12.01
C MET A 205 10.18 6.14 -11.22
N ILE A 206 10.15 5.55 -10.03
CA ILE A 206 8.98 5.54 -9.14
C ILE A 206 8.57 6.99 -8.81
N ALA A 207 9.51 7.86 -8.45
CA ALA A 207 9.20 9.27 -8.18
C ALA A 207 8.53 9.96 -9.38
N GLY A 208 9.01 9.68 -10.61
CA GLY A 208 8.41 10.16 -11.85
C GLY A 208 7.00 9.60 -12.08
N MET A 209 6.80 8.30 -11.86
CA MET A 209 5.49 7.65 -11.98
C MET A 209 4.48 8.23 -10.99
N LEU A 210 4.85 8.42 -9.72
CA LEU A 210 3.98 9.05 -8.70
C LEU A 210 3.46 10.41 -9.18
N GLN A 211 4.33 11.26 -9.71
CA GLN A 211 3.94 12.56 -10.27
C GLN A 211 3.00 12.42 -11.46
N ARG A 212 3.24 11.45 -12.35
CA ARG A 212 2.39 11.22 -13.53
C ARG A 212 1.03 10.62 -13.19
N PHE A 213 0.93 9.78 -12.15
CA PHE A 213 -0.35 9.33 -11.59
C PHE A 213 -1.17 10.49 -11.01
N TRP A 214 -0.56 11.46 -10.34
CA TRP A 214 -1.30 12.66 -9.96
C TRP A 214 -1.77 13.46 -11.18
N ARG A 215 -0.93 13.58 -12.21
CA ARG A 215 -1.29 14.29 -13.44
C ARG A 215 -2.42 13.60 -14.19
N SER A 216 -2.46 12.27 -14.26
CA SER A 216 -3.55 11.54 -14.93
C SER A 216 -4.92 11.86 -14.31
N CYS A 217 -4.96 12.16 -13.00
CA CYS A 217 -6.17 12.53 -12.28
C CYS A 217 -6.74 13.91 -12.64
N VAL A 218 -5.92 14.86 -13.12
CA VAL A 218 -6.33 16.29 -13.22
C VAL A 218 -5.91 17.00 -14.51
N ASP A 219 -4.96 16.46 -15.25
CA ASP A 219 -4.51 17.03 -16.51
C ASP A 219 -5.37 16.55 -17.67
N ARG A 220 -5.34 17.32 -18.76
CA ARG A 220 -6.06 17.01 -20.00
C ARG A 220 -5.50 15.73 -20.61
N ASP A 221 -6.29 15.10 -21.46
CA ASP A 221 -5.77 14.03 -22.31
C ASP A 221 -4.59 14.57 -23.16
N PRO A 222 -3.43 13.90 -23.14
CA PRO A 222 -2.22 14.43 -23.78
C PRO A 222 -2.31 14.45 -25.31
N VAL A 223 -3.16 13.62 -25.92
CA VAL A 223 -3.31 13.52 -27.37
C VAL A 223 -4.47 14.39 -27.85
N THR A 224 -5.64 14.18 -27.28
CA THR A 224 -6.89 14.84 -27.72
C THR A 224 -7.10 16.22 -27.09
N GLY A 225 -6.31 16.59 -26.07
CA GLY A 225 -6.47 17.85 -25.33
C GLY A 225 -7.75 17.94 -24.48
N LYS A 226 -8.58 16.89 -24.45
CA LYS A 226 -9.86 16.88 -23.73
C LYS A 226 -9.62 17.04 -22.22
N PRO A 227 -10.26 18.00 -21.54
CA PRO A 227 -10.19 18.11 -20.08
C PRO A 227 -10.66 16.82 -19.41
N PHE A 228 -10.04 16.47 -18.29
CA PHE A 228 -10.42 15.32 -17.47
C PHE A 228 -10.06 15.62 -16.02
N VAL A 229 -10.99 15.38 -15.12
CA VAL A 229 -10.75 15.42 -13.68
C VAL A 229 -11.46 14.25 -13.03
N ALA A 230 -10.72 13.43 -12.31
CA ALA A 230 -11.24 12.20 -11.72
C ALA A 230 -12.27 12.47 -10.60
N ASP A 231 -13.36 11.72 -10.62
CA ASP A 231 -14.38 11.62 -9.58
C ASP A 231 -14.18 10.39 -8.67
N ALA A 232 -13.41 9.40 -9.15
CA ALA A 232 -13.02 8.19 -8.41
C ALA A 232 -11.71 7.61 -8.98
N ILE A 233 -11.00 6.83 -8.18
CA ILE A 233 -9.78 6.11 -8.56
C ILE A 233 -10.00 4.61 -8.39
N ILE A 234 -9.64 3.83 -9.41
CA ILE A 234 -9.39 2.39 -9.30
C ILE A 234 -7.88 2.18 -9.40
N ALA A 235 -7.29 1.31 -8.57
CA ALA A 235 -5.85 1.09 -8.64
C ALA A 235 -5.42 -0.32 -8.24
N ASN A 236 -4.27 -0.75 -8.74
CA ASN A 236 -3.54 -1.88 -8.17
C ASN A 236 -2.47 -1.41 -7.16
N PRO A 237 -2.08 -2.24 -6.17
CA PRO A 237 -1.10 -1.88 -5.15
C PRO A 237 0.25 -1.38 -5.69
N PRO A 238 0.85 -1.98 -6.75
CA PRO A 238 2.13 -1.52 -7.32
C PRO A 238 2.15 -0.08 -7.84
N SER A 239 1.01 0.60 -7.95
CA SER A 239 0.97 2.01 -8.36
C SER A 239 1.48 2.98 -7.30
N PHE A 240 1.40 2.65 -6.01
CA PHE A 240 1.80 3.43 -4.82
C PHE A 240 1.22 4.85 -4.66
N ALA A 241 0.74 5.49 -5.73
CA ALA A 241 0.22 6.86 -5.75
C ALA A 241 -1.25 6.94 -5.34
N HIS A 242 -1.98 5.84 -5.48
CA HIS A 242 -3.44 5.72 -5.41
C HIS A 242 -4.07 6.46 -4.23
N ILE A 243 -3.73 6.09 -2.99
CA ILE A 243 -4.35 6.65 -1.78
C ILE A 243 -3.99 8.11 -1.55
N HIS A 244 -2.80 8.52 -1.97
CA HIS A 244 -2.33 9.90 -1.85
C HIS A 244 -3.00 10.82 -2.88
N CYS A 245 -3.22 10.33 -4.11
CA CYS A 245 -4.00 11.03 -5.12
C CYS A 245 -5.47 11.18 -4.67
N ALA A 246 -6.04 10.11 -4.12
CA ALA A 246 -7.40 10.12 -3.59
C ALA A 246 -7.58 11.11 -2.41
N GLU A 247 -6.61 11.16 -1.48
CA GLU A 247 -6.56 12.15 -0.39
C GLU A 247 -6.47 13.60 -0.90
N ALA A 248 -5.56 13.86 -1.85
CA ALA A 248 -5.37 15.18 -2.43
C ALA A 248 -6.61 15.68 -3.18
N ALA A 249 -7.24 14.81 -3.97
CA ALA A 249 -8.45 15.14 -4.72
C ALA A 249 -9.74 15.12 -3.86
N GLY A 250 -9.76 14.35 -2.77
CA GLY A 250 -10.95 14.15 -1.93
C GLY A 250 -12.02 13.30 -2.63
N ILE A 251 -11.59 12.22 -3.28
CA ILE A 251 -12.43 11.30 -4.08
C ILE A 251 -12.24 9.85 -3.60
N PRO A 252 -13.23 8.95 -3.81
CA PRO A 252 -13.11 7.55 -3.42
C PRO A 252 -12.00 6.81 -4.17
N LEU A 253 -11.40 5.83 -3.49
CA LEU A 253 -10.43 4.88 -4.00
C LEU A 253 -10.99 3.47 -3.87
N HIS A 254 -10.80 2.65 -4.89
CA HIS A 254 -11.08 1.21 -4.88
C HIS A 254 -9.86 0.44 -5.37
N MET A 255 -9.38 -0.53 -4.60
CA MET A 255 -8.24 -1.36 -4.99
C MET A 255 -8.74 -2.59 -5.75
N VAL A 256 -8.09 -2.92 -6.87
CA VAL A 256 -8.40 -4.12 -7.64
C VAL A 256 -7.10 -4.87 -7.90
N PHE A 257 -7.08 -6.16 -7.61
CA PHE A 257 -5.86 -6.93 -7.80
C PHE A 257 -6.08 -8.43 -8.05
N THR A 258 -5.08 -9.05 -8.66
CA THR A 258 -5.10 -10.48 -9.03
C THR A 258 -4.50 -11.38 -7.97
N MET A 259 -3.67 -10.86 -7.06
CA MET A 259 -3.09 -11.64 -5.96
C MET A 259 -3.48 -11.04 -4.60
N PRO A 260 -3.54 -11.84 -3.52
CA PRO A 260 -3.93 -11.32 -2.22
C PRO A 260 -2.89 -10.35 -1.66
N TRP A 261 -3.39 -9.22 -1.16
CA TRP A 261 -2.59 -8.12 -0.58
C TRP A 261 -3.11 -7.65 0.78
N THR A 262 -4.25 -8.20 1.23
CA THR A 262 -4.91 -7.86 2.49
C THR A 262 -4.74 -8.99 3.49
N ASN A 263 -4.36 -8.64 4.73
CA ASN A 263 -4.09 -9.59 5.80
C ASN A 263 -5.20 -10.65 5.95
N THR A 264 -4.79 -11.91 6.03
CA THR A 264 -5.67 -13.04 6.37
C THR A 264 -4.86 -14.15 7.05
N LYS A 265 -5.55 -14.95 7.86
CA LYS A 265 -5.03 -16.19 8.45
C LYS A 265 -5.02 -17.37 7.47
N ALA A 266 -5.79 -17.31 6.38
CA ALA A 266 -6.00 -18.45 5.48
C ALA A 266 -4.73 -18.85 4.71
N PHE A 267 -4.00 -17.88 4.18
CA PHE A 267 -2.80 -18.11 3.36
C PHE A 267 -1.81 -16.94 3.51
N PRO A 268 -0.50 -17.18 3.34
CA PRO A 268 0.51 -16.14 3.48
C PRO A 268 0.46 -15.16 2.31
N HIS A 269 1.07 -13.99 2.51
CA HIS A 269 1.30 -13.03 1.44
C HIS A 269 2.10 -13.70 0.30
N PRO A 270 1.72 -13.56 -0.98
CA PRO A 270 2.38 -14.27 -2.09
C PRO A 270 3.88 -14.00 -2.21
N LEU A 271 4.30 -12.77 -1.91
CA LEU A 271 5.71 -12.35 -1.87
C LEU A 271 6.49 -12.82 -0.63
N ALA A 272 5.88 -13.60 0.27
CA ALA A 272 6.54 -14.15 1.46
C ALA A 272 6.71 -15.67 1.35
N ASN A 273 7.85 -16.15 1.85
CA ASN A 273 8.17 -17.56 1.99
C ASN A 273 8.44 -17.86 3.47
N ILE A 274 7.50 -18.51 4.15
CA ILE A 274 7.63 -18.76 5.59
C ILE A 274 8.37 -20.08 5.76
N THR A 275 9.64 -20.02 6.16
CA THR A 275 10.55 -21.18 6.19
C THR A 275 10.53 -21.95 7.51
N ARG A 276 10.15 -21.31 8.62
CA ARG A 276 10.06 -21.94 9.95
C ARG A 276 8.87 -21.41 10.74
N TYR A 277 8.09 -22.34 11.32
CA TYR A 277 6.92 -22.07 12.16
C TYR A 277 7.18 -22.33 13.65
N ASN A 278 8.44 -22.49 14.05
CA ASN A 278 8.86 -23.19 15.27
C ASN A 278 8.32 -22.60 16.59
N VAL A 279 7.62 -21.46 16.56
CA VAL A 279 7.06 -20.77 17.74
C VAL A 279 5.63 -20.19 17.52
N THR A 280 5.08 -20.23 16.30
CA THR A 280 3.79 -19.58 15.96
C THR A 280 2.84 -20.47 15.17
N SER A 281 1.52 -20.33 15.38
CA SER A 281 0.54 -21.00 14.53
C SER A 281 0.67 -20.52 13.08
N ARG A 282 0.48 -21.44 12.13
CA ARG A 282 0.53 -21.14 10.68
C ARG A 282 -0.38 -19.98 10.30
N GLU A 283 -1.56 -19.90 10.90
CA GLU A 283 -2.53 -18.82 10.73
C GLU A 283 -1.98 -17.44 11.15
N THR A 284 -1.27 -17.39 12.28
CA THR A 284 -0.66 -16.16 12.77
C THR A 284 0.50 -15.75 11.86
N ALA A 285 1.29 -16.72 11.41
CA ALA A 285 2.38 -16.51 10.46
C ALA A 285 1.88 -15.96 9.11
N ASN A 286 0.78 -16.55 8.58
CA ASN A 286 0.10 -16.06 7.39
C ASN A 286 -0.33 -14.60 7.55
N PHE A 287 -1.04 -14.29 8.64
CA PHE A 287 -1.52 -12.93 8.90
C PHE A 287 -0.38 -11.91 9.02
N MET A 288 0.71 -12.27 9.71
CA MET A 288 1.87 -11.41 9.92
C MET A 288 2.67 -11.15 8.63
N SER A 289 2.68 -12.10 7.70
CA SER A 289 3.45 -11.97 6.46
C SER A 289 3.05 -10.73 5.64
N TYR A 290 1.77 -10.37 5.61
CA TYR A 290 1.27 -9.17 4.93
C TYR A 290 1.85 -7.89 5.52
N SER A 291 1.80 -7.74 6.84
CA SER A 291 2.34 -6.56 7.51
C SER A 291 3.85 -6.46 7.38
N ILE A 292 4.57 -7.59 7.28
CA ILE A 292 6.03 -7.58 7.05
C ILE A 292 6.35 -7.10 5.63
N VAL A 293 5.66 -7.64 4.62
CA VAL A 293 5.84 -7.25 3.21
C VAL A 293 5.53 -5.76 3.01
N GLU A 294 4.40 -5.30 3.53
CA GLU A 294 4.02 -3.88 3.48
C GLU A 294 5.04 -3.00 4.23
N TRP A 295 5.51 -3.43 5.40
CA TRP A 295 6.50 -2.67 6.15
C TRP A 295 7.81 -2.51 5.39
N MET A 296 8.29 -3.58 4.76
CA MET A 296 9.50 -3.54 3.94
C MET A 296 9.34 -2.64 2.72
N THR A 297 8.21 -2.77 2.02
CA THR A 297 7.85 -1.91 0.87
C THR A 297 7.85 -0.43 1.28
N TRP A 298 7.22 -0.12 2.42
CA TRP A 298 7.18 1.23 2.94
C TRP A 298 8.56 1.75 3.33
N GLN A 299 9.41 0.99 4.04
CA GLN A 299 10.76 1.46 4.37
C GLN A 299 11.59 1.78 3.12
N GLY A 300 11.39 1.05 2.03
CA GLY A 300 12.04 1.32 0.75
C GLY A 300 11.58 2.60 0.07
N LEU A 301 10.31 3.01 0.24
CA LEU A 301 9.70 4.10 -0.55
C LEU A 301 9.22 5.30 0.27
N HIS A 302 9.28 5.27 1.60
CA HIS A 302 8.62 6.26 2.45
C HIS A 302 9.06 7.70 2.17
N ASP A 303 10.32 7.93 1.84
CA ASP A 303 10.87 9.26 1.61
C ASP A 303 10.48 9.79 0.23
N VAL A 304 10.50 8.93 -0.79
CA VAL A 304 10.00 9.21 -2.15
C VAL A 304 8.52 9.57 -2.09
N ILE A 305 7.71 8.74 -1.42
CA ILE A 305 6.28 8.96 -1.22
C ILE A 305 6.03 10.26 -0.46
N ASN A 306 6.78 10.54 0.62
CA ASN A 306 6.61 11.79 1.37
C ASN A 306 7.09 13.02 0.60
N SER A 307 8.05 12.89 -0.31
CA SER A 307 8.41 13.96 -1.26
C SER A 307 7.25 14.25 -2.21
N PHE A 308 6.65 13.20 -2.78
CA PHE A 308 5.46 13.31 -3.61
C PHE A 308 4.27 13.93 -2.84
N ARG A 309 3.98 13.49 -1.62
CA ARG A 309 2.94 14.06 -0.76
C ARG A 309 3.13 15.55 -0.51
N ARG A 310 4.37 16.00 -0.27
CA ARG A 310 4.68 17.43 -0.15
C ARG A 310 4.33 18.21 -1.41
N SER A 311 4.59 17.63 -2.59
CA SER A 311 4.22 18.25 -3.88
C SER A 311 2.69 18.38 -4.08
N LEU A 312 1.90 17.57 -3.37
CA LEU A 312 0.44 17.59 -3.35
C LEU A 312 -0.15 18.39 -2.19
N ASP A 313 0.67 19.16 -1.46
CA ASP A 313 0.26 19.89 -0.25
C ASP A 313 -0.26 18.98 0.90
N LEU A 314 0.10 17.69 0.89
CA LEU A 314 -0.33 16.71 1.90
C LEU A 314 0.64 16.64 3.09
N GLU A 315 0.13 16.18 4.23
CA GLU A 315 0.95 15.98 5.44
C GLU A 315 1.86 14.76 5.30
N ARG A 316 3.04 14.82 5.92
CA ARG A 316 3.97 13.70 5.92
C ARG A 316 3.37 12.51 6.67
N ILE A 317 3.50 11.31 6.12
CA ILE A 317 3.19 10.06 6.82
C ILE A 317 4.47 9.56 7.52
N PRO A 318 4.44 9.30 8.84
CA PRO A 318 5.55 8.71 9.57
C PRO A 318 5.96 7.34 9.01
N SER A 319 7.22 6.96 9.17
CA SER A 319 7.75 5.67 8.69
C SER A 319 7.05 4.45 9.29
N SER A 320 6.27 4.62 10.35
CA SER A 320 5.57 3.54 11.03
C SER A 320 4.09 3.39 10.70
N ALA A 321 3.47 4.42 10.14
CA ALA A 321 2.02 4.45 9.90
C ALA A 321 1.66 4.06 8.45
N GLY A 322 2.63 4.15 7.53
CA GLY A 322 2.41 3.82 6.11
C GLY A 322 2.04 2.37 5.79
N PRO A 323 2.64 1.34 6.44
CA PRO A 323 2.46 -0.06 6.04
C PRO A 323 1.03 -0.60 6.10
N ASN A 324 0.09 0.04 6.81
CA ASN A 324 -1.27 -0.51 6.97
C ASN A 324 -2.36 0.46 6.51
N LEU A 325 -2.03 1.51 5.77
CA LEU A 325 -3.00 2.58 5.45
C LEU A 325 -4.26 2.08 4.75
N ILE A 326 -4.11 1.15 3.79
CA ILE A 326 -5.23 0.58 3.04
C ILE A 326 -6.18 -0.17 3.99
N THR A 327 -5.62 -0.99 4.88
CA THR A 327 -6.38 -1.75 5.87
C THR A 327 -7.00 -0.85 6.94
N GLU A 328 -6.25 0.11 7.50
CA GLU A 328 -6.72 1.03 8.56
C GLU A 328 -7.84 1.96 8.09
N LEU A 329 -7.82 2.35 6.81
CA LEU A 329 -8.84 3.21 6.21
C LEU A 329 -9.99 2.40 5.60
N ALA A 330 -9.98 1.07 5.75
CA ALA A 330 -10.98 0.16 5.18
C ALA A 330 -11.26 0.46 3.70
N VAL A 331 -10.19 0.70 2.93
CA VAL A 331 -10.32 1.00 1.50
C VAL A 331 -10.91 -0.24 0.81
N PRO A 332 -12.00 -0.09 0.03
CA PRO A 332 -12.61 -1.21 -0.69
C PRO A 332 -11.59 -1.93 -1.59
N VAL A 333 -11.62 -3.26 -1.58
CA VAL A 333 -10.73 -4.12 -2.37
C VAL A 333 -11.56 -5.16 -3.12
N THR A 334 -11.27 -5.36 -4.41
CA THR A 334 -11.80 -6.48 -5.20
C THR A 334 -10.66 -7.33 -5.71
N TYR A 335 -10.74 -8.62 -5.41
CA TYR A 335 -9.84 -9.62 -5.96
C TYR A 335 -10.42 -10.31 -7.19
N CYS A 336 -9.57 -10.49 -8.20
CA CYS A 336 -9.94 -10.96 -9.54
C CYS A 336 -9.58 -12.43 -9.76
N TRP A 337 -10.09 -13.30 -8.89
CA TRP A 337 -9.98 -14.75 -9.02
C TRP A 337 -11.31 -15.44 -8.73
N SER A 338 -11.44 -16.70 -9.13
CA SER A 338 -12.63 -17.49 -8.86
C SER A 338 -12.72 -17.90 -7.39
N ARG A 339 -13.89 -17.70 -6.77
CA ARG A 339 -14.14 -18.12 -5.38
C ARG A 339 -14.08 -19.65 -5.20
N PHE A 340 -14.24 -20.39 -6.30
CA PHE A 340 -14.16 -21.85 -6.31
C PHE A 340 -12.73 -22.36 -6.33
N LEU A 341 -11.78 -21.53 -6.80
CA LEU A 341 -10.36 -21.82 -6.72
C LEU A 341 -9.80 -21.37 -5.36
N ILE A 342 -10.07 -20.11 -4.99
CA ILE A 342 -9.63 -19.54 -3.71
C ILE A 342 -10.86 -18.93 -3.02
N PRO A 343 -11.42 -19.59 -1.99
CA PRO A 343 -12.60 -19.09 -1.30
C PRO A 343 -12.32 -17.80 -0.55
N LYS A 344 -13.36 -17.00 -0.31
CA LYS A 344 -13.26 -15.80 0.53
C LYS A 344 -12.88 -16.21 1.96
N PRO A 345 -11.74 -15.77 2.50
CA PRO A 345 -11.39 -15.99 3.89
C PRO A 345 -12.48 -15.46 4.83
N SER A 346 -12.78 -16.21 5.89
CA SER A 346 -13.80 -15.85 6.88
C SER A 346 -13.42 -14.65 7.74
N ASP A 347 -12.13 -14.32 7.82
CA ASP A 347 -11.60 -13.16 8.55
C ASP A 347 -11.54 -11.88 7.70
N TRP A 348 -11.98 -11.91 6.43
CA TRP A 348 -12.08 -10.71 5.61
C TRP A 348 -13.37 -9.92 5.86
N PRO A 349 -13.28 -8.60 6.07
CA PRO A 349 -14.43 -7.73 6.23
C PRO A 349 -15.26 -7.60 4.94
N ALA A 350 -16.44 -7.00 5.07
CA ALA A 350 -17.41 -6.84 3.98
C ALA A 350 -16.92 -5.96 2.82
N HIS A 351 -15.92 -5.09 3.03
CA HIS A 351 -15.37 -4.21 1.98
C HIS A 351 -14.33 -4.89 1.07
N ILE A 352 -14.07 -6.19 1.30
CA ILE A 352 -13.15 -7.00 0.49
C ILE A 352 -13.97 -8.04 -0.27
N ASP A 353 -14.02 -7.92 -1.59
CA ASP A 353 -14.79 -8.80 -2.47
C ASP A 353 -13.90 -9.71 -3.32
N ILE A 354 -14.48 -10.82 -3.75
CA ILE A 354 -13.93 -11.67 -4.81
C ILE A 354 -14.91 -11.60 -5.98
N SER A 355 -14.44 -11.13 -7.12
CA SER A 355 -15.28 -10.91 -8.31
C SER A 355 -15.40 -12.14 -9.21
N GLY A 356 -14.43 -13.05 -9.19
CA GLY A 356 -14.20 -13.97 -10.31
C GLY A 356 -13.02 -13.49 -11.15
N PHE A 357 -12.56 -14.33 -12.07
CA PHE A 357 -11.53 -13.91 -13.03
C PHE A 357 -12.09 -12.89 -14.04
N ILE A 358 -11.29 -11.88 -14.34
CA ILE A 358 -11.62 -10.88 -15.36
C ILE A 358 -11.03 -11.35 -16.69
N PHE A 359 -11.89 -11.89 -17.55
CA PHE A 359 -11.54 -12.26 -18.91
C PHE A 359 -11.88 -11.13 -19.90
N ARG A 360 -11.10 -11.03 -20.97
CA ARG A 360 -11.48 -10.26 -22.16
C ARG A 360 -12.22 -11.16 -23.15
N GLU A 361 -12.92 -10.53 -24.08
CA GLU A 361 -13.41 -11.24 -25.27
C GLU A 361 -12.22 -11.79 -26.07
N PRO A 362 -12.31 -13.02 -26.59
CA PRO A 362 -11.30 -13.55 -27.49
C PRO A 362 -11.14 -12.62 -28.70
N PRO A 363 -9.91 -12.30 -29.11
CA PRO A 363 -9.70 -11.58 -30.36
C PRO A 363 -10.16 -12.44 -31.54
N ASP A 364 -10.63 -11.80 -32.61
CA ASP A 364 -10.77 -12.48 -33.90
C ASP A 364 -9.37 -12.88 -34.37
N PHE A 365 -9.13 -14.19 -34.46
CA PHE A 365 -7.80 -14.74 -34.66
C PHE A 365 -7.86 -15.89 -35.66
N THR A 366 -7.06 -15.77 -36.71
CA THR A 366 -6.83 -16.83 -37.68
C THR A 366 -5.48 -17.48 -37.39
N PRO A 367 -5.42 -18.78 -37.06
CA PRO A 367 -4.15 -19.43 -36.79
C PRO A 367 -3.28 -19.52 -38.05
N PRO A 368 -1.95 -19.47 -37.92
CA PRO A 368 -1.04 -19.88 -38.98
C PRO A 368 -1.35 -21.30 -39.49
N SER A 369 -1.19 -21.53 -40.79
CA SER A 369 -1.58 -22.79 -41.44
C SER A 369 -0.83 -24.02 -40.91
N ASP A 370 0.42 -23.85 -40.52
CA ASP A 370 1.25 -24.87 -39.89
C ASP A 370 0.75 -25.24 -38.48
N LEU A 371 0.35 -24.25 -37.68
CA LEU A 371 -0.27 -24.48 -36.37
C LEU A 371 -1.62 -25.18 -36.51
N ASP A 372 -2.46 -24.74 -37.44
CA ASP A 372 -3.78 -25.35 -37.66
C ASP A 372 -3.67 -26.80 -38.14
N ALA A 373 -2.76 -27.06 -39.10
CA ALA A 373 -2.45 -28.42 -39.56
C ALA A 373 -1.88 -29.29 -38.44
N PHE A 374 -0.98 -28.75 -37.61
CA PHE A 374 -0.43 -29.46 -36.46
C PHE A 374 -1.52 -29.84 -35.46
N LEU A 375 -2.39 -28.90 -35.07
CA LEU A 375 -3.48 -29.17 -34.12
C LEU A 375 -4.43 -30.24 -34.66
N SER A 376 -4.78 -30.17 -35.95
CA SER A 376 -5.73 -31.09 -36.61
C SER A 376 -5.19 -32.48 -36.90
N SER A 377 -3.87 -32.67 -36.96
CA SER A 377 -3.23 -33.93 -37.38
C SER A 377 -3.20 -35.05 -36.32
N GLY A 378 -3.79 -34.87 -35.13
CA GLY A 378 -3.73 -35.89 -34.09
C GLY A 378 -4.35 -35.49 -32.73
N PRO A 379 -4.00 -36.20 -31.64
CA PRO A 379 -4.53 -35.93 -30.29
C PRO A 379 -4.13 -34.57 -29.74
N ALA A 380 -4.99 -33.90 -28.97
CA ALA A 380 -4.73 -32.57 -28.43
C ALA A 380 -3.34 -32.47 -27.75
N PRO A 381 -2.47 -31.53 -28.16
CA PRO A 381 -1.12 -31.43 -27.61
C PRO A 381 -1.12 -30.81 -26.21
N VAL A 382 0.03 -30.88 -25.55
CA VAL A 382 0.33 -30.18 -24.30
C VAL A 382 0.97 -28.83 -24.63
N TYR A 383 0.44 -27.74 -24.05
CA TYR A 383 1.06 -26.42 -24.18
C TYR A 383 2.17 -26.22 -23.13
N ILE A 384 3.32 -25.69 -23.55
CA ILE A 384 4.44 -25.35 -22.67
C ILE A 384 4.92 -23.94 -23.00
N GLY A 385 4.78 -23.03 -22.04
CA GLY A 385 5.21 -21.64 -22.23
C GLY A 385 5.40 -20.86 -20.94
N PHE A 386 6.58 -20.24 -20.80
CA PHE A 386 6.93 -19.46 -19.61
C PHE A 386 6.74 -17.94 -19.80
N GLY A 387 6.21 -17.49 -20.93
CA GLY A 387 5.85 -16.09 -21.16
C GLY A 387 7.06 -15.14 -21.17
N SER A 388 6.90 -13.97 -20.56
CA SER A 388 7.89 -12.87 -20.54
C SER A 388 9.03 -13.09 -19.53
N ILE A 389 9.38 -14.34 -19.23
CA ILE A 389 10.48 -14.68 -18.32
C ILE A 389 11.78 -14.75 -19.11
N VAL A 390 12.83 -14.13 -18.57
CA VAL A 390 14.21 -14.26 -19.07
C VAL A 390 14.86 -15.44 -18.34
N ILE A 391 15.21 -16.47 -19.10
CA ILE A 391 15.82 -17.71 -18.60
C ILE A 391 17.31 -17.65 -18.90
N ASP A 392 18.15 -17.92 -17.89
CA ASP A 392 19.61 -17.82 -18.02
C ASP A 392 20.19 -18.82 -19.04
N ASN A 393 19.63 -20.02 -19.12
CA ASN A 393 20.04 -21.06 -20.08
C ASN A 393 18.82 -21.65 -20.82
N PRO A 394 18.34 -20.97 -21.89
CA PRO A 394 17.19 -21.42 -22.68
C PRO A 394 17.42 -22.76 -23.40
N GLU A 395 18.66 -23.07 -23.78
CA GLU A 395 19.02 -24.33 -24.46
C GLU A 395 18.82 -25.53 -23.53
N CYS A 396 19.34 -25.44 -22.30
CA CYS A 396 19.14 -26.47 -21.27
C CYS A 396 17.66 -26.67 -20.95
N MET A 397 16.91 -25.58 -20.79
CA MET A 397 15.46 -25.62 -20.57
C MET A 397 14.73 -26.31 -21.74
N THR A 398 15.08 -25.96 -22.97
CA THR A 398 14.50 -26.58 -24.17
C THR A 398 14.78 -28.07 -24.22
N ARG A 399 16.01 -28.50 -23.88
CA ARG A 399 16.35 -29.92 -23.82
C ARG A 399 15.52 -30.67 -22.78
N ILE A 400 15.38 -30.12 -21.56
CA ILE A 400 14.56 -30.71 -20.50
C ILE A 400 13.10 -30.89 -20.97
N ILE A 401 12.55 -29.88 -21.65
CA ILE A 401 11.19 -29.94 -22.19
C ILE A 401 11.07 -31.05 -23.25
N LEU A 402 11.96 -31.08 -24.24
CA LEU A 402 11.93 -32.07 -25.31
C LEU A 402 12.09 -33.50 -24.77
N ASP A 403 13.02 -33.71 -23.83
CA ASP A 403 13.25 -35.01 -23.21
C ASP A 403 12.01 -35.50 -22.44
N ALA A 404 11.28 -34.60 -21.79
CA ALA A 404 10.05 -34.93 -21.05
C ALA A 404 8.86 -35.20 -21.99
N VAL A 405 8.72 -34.41 -23.06
CA VAL A 405 7.71 -34.63 -24.11
C VAL A 405 7.92 -36.00 -24.76
N GLN A 406 9.17 -36.35 -25.09
CA GLN A 406 9.51 -37.66 -25.63
C GLN A 406 9.19 -38.79 -24.63
N ALA A 407 9.59 -38.63 -23.36
CA ALA A 407 9.37 -39.63 -22.30
C ALA A 407 7.90 -39.85 -21.92
N THR A 408 7.02 -38.89 -22.26
CA THR A 408 5.57 -39.00 -22.07
C THR A 408 4.83 -39.33 -23.36
N SER A 409 5.52 -39.32 -24.50
CA SER A 409 4.98 -39.62 -25.84
C SER A 409 3.77 -38.74 -26.19
N VAL A 410 3.79 -37.49 -25.74
CA VAL A 410 2.75 -36.49 -26.04
C VAL A 410 3.16 -35.60 -27.20
N ARG A 411 2.19 -34.99 -27.88
CA ARG A 411 2.46 -33.86 -28.79
C ARG A 411 2.59 -32.59 -27.97
N ALA A 412 3.42 -31.63 -28.40
CA ALA A 412 3.62 -30.39 -27.65
C ALA A 412 3.59 -29.13 -28.54
N VAL A 413 2.98 -28.08 -28.00
CA VAL A 413 3.07 -26.70 -28.51
C VAL A 413 3.97 -25.92 -27.57
N ILE A 414 5.14 -25.49 -28.04
CA ILE A 414 6.14 -24.78 -27.22
C ILE A 414 6.13 -23.31 -27.64
N SER A 415 5.77 -22.41 -26.71
CA SER A 415 5.86 -20.98 -26.93
C SER A 415 7.29 -20.49 -26.72
N ARG A 416 7.85 -19.82 -27.74
CA ARG A 416 9.21 -19.26 -27.73
C ARG A 416 9.40 -18.27 -26.57
N GLY A 417 8.41 -17.40 -26.34
CA GLY A 417 8.46 -16.37 -25.30
C GLY A 417 9.68 -15.45 -25.41
N TRP A 418 10.00 -14.73 -24.31
CA TRP A 418 11.16 -13.81 -24.30
C TRP A 418 12.51 -14.50 -24.25
N SER A 419 12.53 -15.78 -23.88
CA SER A 419 13.74 -16.60 -23.84
C SER A 419 14.05 -17.32 -25.14
N ASN A 420 13.22 -17.12 -26.19
CA ASN A 420 13.33 -17.78 -27.49
C ASN A 420 13.53 -19.31 -27.36
N LEU A 421 12.69 -19.96 -26.54
CA LEU A 421 12.69 -21.41 -26.38
C LEU A 421 12.46 -22.08 -27.73
N GLY A 422 13.35 -22.97 -28.12
CA GLY A 422 13.29 -23.53 -29.46
C GLY A 422 14.53 -24.30 -29.82
N GLY A 423 14.41 -25.10 -30.85
CA GLY A 423 15.49 -25.94 -31.37
C GLY A 423 15.23 -26.31 -32.83
N PRO A 424 16.02 -27.25 -33.38
CA PRO A 424 15.70 -27.83 -34.68
C PRO A 424 14.30 -28.47 -34.67
N PRO A 425 13.67 -28.66 -35.85
CA PRO A 425 12.39 -29.35 -35.94
C PRO A 425 12.42 -30.72 -35.28
N VAL A 426 11.42 -31.02 -34.45
CA VAL A 426 11.25 -32.31 -33.77
C VAL A 426 9.84 -32.82 -34.04
N ASP A 427 9.73 -34.10 -34.41
CA ASP A 427 8.43 -34.72 -34.67
C ASP A 427 7.51 -34.64 -33.43
N GLY A 428 6.25 -34.27 -33.66
CA GLY A 428 5.27 -34.10 -32.58
C GLY A 428 5.43 -32.81 -31.77
N VAL A 429 6.32 -31.89 -32.16
CA VAL A 429 6.52 -30.59 -31.52
C VAL A 429 6.38 -29.46 -32.52
N ILE A 430 5.64 -28.41 -32.16
CA ILE A 430 5.63 -27.15 -32.90
C ILE A 430 6.07 -25.99 -32.00
N TYR A 431 6.92 -25.12 -32.53
CA TYR A 431 7.35 -23.90 -31.87
C TYR A 431 6.53 -22.71 -32.37
N ILE A 432 5.95 -21.94 -31.47
CA ILE A 432 5.10 -20.79 -31.81
C ILE A 432 5.62 -19.51 -31.15
N ASP A 433 5.31 -18.37 -31.77
CA ASP A 433 5.47 -17.04 -31.19
C ASP A 433 4.22 -16.65 -30.36
N ASP A 434 3.79 -15.38 -30.39
CA ASP A 434 2.60 -14.92 -29.67
C ASP A 434 1.33 -15.49 -30.30
N CYS A 435 0.58 -16.25 -29.51
CA CYS A 435 -0.72 -16.79 -29.88
C CYS A 435 -1.73 -16.49 -28.75
N PRO A 436 -2.95 -16.00 -29.06
CA PRO A 436 -3.96 -15.75 -28.03
C PRO A 436 -4.28 -17.02 -27.23
N HIS A 437 -3.95 -17.03 -25.94
CA HIS A 437 -4.23 -18.16 -25.05
C HIS A 437 -5.73 -18.48 -24.97
N GLU A 438 -6.59 -17.46 -25.11
CA GLU A 438 -8.05 -17.64 -25.10
C GLU A 438 -8.53 -18.54 -26.24
N TRP A 439 -7.81 -18.55 -27.37
CA TRP A 439 -8.07 -19.42 -28.51
C TRP A 439 -7.31 -20.73 -28.37
N LEU A 440 -5.98 -20.66 -28.21
CA LEU A 440 -5.11 -21.85 -28.22
C LEU A 440 -5.49 -22.87 -27.16
N PHE A 441 -5.84 -22.43 -25.95
CA PHE A 441 -6.12 -23.36 -24.85
C PHE A 441 -7.44 -24.14 -25.02
N GLN A 442 -8.25 -23.80 -26.02
CA GLN A 442 -9.40 -24.63 -26.42
C GLN A 442 -8.98 -25.92 -27.14
N HIS A 443 -7.73 -25.98 -27.62
CA HIS A 443 -7.21 -27.05 -28.47
C HIS A 443 -6.11 -27.89 -27.81
N VAL A 444 -5.86 -27.70 -26.51
CA VAL A 444 -4.75 -28.37 -25.78
C VAL A 444 -5.26 -29.23 -24.62
N ALA A 445 -4.55 -30.32 -24.33
CA ALA A 445 -4.91 -31.25 -23.27
C ALA A 445 -4.50 -30.79 -21.87
N ALA A 446 -3.37 -30.07 -21.77
CA ALA A 446 -2.84 -29.54 -20.51
C ALA A 446 -1.98 -28.29 -20.77
N VAL A 447 -1.79 -27.48 -19.72
CA VAL A 447 -1.03 -26.23 -19.78
C VAL A 447 0.10 -26.27 -18.75
N ILE A 448 1.34 -26.18 -19.22
CA ILE A 448 2.54 -25.99 -18.38
C ILE A 448 3.02 -24.57 -18.55
N HIS A 449 3.06 -23.82 -17.46
CA HIS A 449 3.42 -22.41 -17.52
C HIS A 449 4.06 -21.91 -16.23
N HIS A 450 4.53 -20.66 -16.27
CA HIS A 450 5.26 -20.04 -15.18
C HIS A 450 4.43 -19.70 -13.94
N GLY A 451 3.10 -19.88 -13.95
CA GLY A 451 2.23 -19.51 -12.82
C GLY A 451 1.64 -18.09 -12.84
N GLY A 452 1.72 -17.33 -13.94
CA GLY A 452 1.07 -16.02 -14.02
C GLY A 452 -0.46 -16.11 -13.94
N ALA A 453 -1.08 -15.24 -13.13
CA ALA A 453 -2.52 -15.24 -12.82
C ALA A 453 -3.42 -15.38 -14.05
N GLY A 454 -3.18 -14.58 -15.11
CA GLY A 454 -3.99 -14.61 -16.32
C GLY A 454 -3.85 -15.90 -17.13
N THR A 455 -2.65 -16.51 -17.15
CA THR A 455 -2.42 -17.78 -17.86
C THR A 455 -3.09 -18.94 -17.10
N ALA A 456 -2.94 -18.97 -15.78
CA ALA A 456 -3.63 -19.92 -14.90
C ALA A 456 -5.15 -19.81 -15.08
N ALA A 457 -5.70 -18.61 -15.03
CA ALA A 457 -7.12 -18.36 -15.23
C ALA A 457 -7.62 -18.87 -16.60
N CYS A 458 -6.84 -18.63 -17.67
CA CYS A 458 -7.20 -19.07 -19.01
C CYS A 458 -7.17 -20.59 -19.17
N GLY A 459 -6.16 -21.26 -18.60
CA GLY A 459 -6.09 -22.73 -18.60
C GLY A 459 -7.26 -23.36 -17.85
N LEU A 460 -7.52 -22.89 -16.63
CA LEU A 460 -8.63 -23.36 -15.80
C LEU A 460 -10.00 -23.08 -16.45
N ARG A 461 -10.20 -21.91 -17.08
CA ARG A 461 -11.46 -21.61 -17.80
C ARG A 461 -11.72 -22.58 -18.95
N ASN A 462 -10.67 -23.06 -19.61
CA ASN A 462 -10.77 -24.05 -20.68
C ASN A 462 -10.82 -25.50 -20.18
N GLY A 463 -10.73 -25.72 -18.87
CA GLY A 463 -10.75 -27.06 -18.28
C GLY A 463 -9.45 -27.82 -18.47
N CYS A 464 -8.36 -27.13 -18.77
CA CYS A 464 -7.05 -27.73 -18.91
C CYS A 464 -6.41 -27.94 -17.53
N PRO A 465 -6.04 -29.19 -17.18
CA PRO A 465 -5.08 -29.46 -16.11
C PRO A 465 -3.82 -28.62 -16.26
N THR A 466 -3.32 -28.07 -15.15
CA THR A 466 -2.30 -27.03 -15.19
C THR A 466 -1.12 -27.34 -14.26
N LEU A 467 0.09 -27.45 -14.80
CA LEU A 467 1.34 -27.54 -14.02
C LEU A 467 2.03 -26.18 -14.01
N VAL A 468 2.38 -25.71 -12.81
CA VAL A 468 3.06 -24.44 -12.61
C VAL A 468 4.55 -24.66 -12.32
N VAL A 469 5.40 -23.98 -13.09
CA VAL A 469 6.86 -23.91 -12.90
C VAL A 469 7.24 -22.49 -12.47
N PRO A 470 7.24 -22.16 -11.17
CA PRO A 470 7.43 -20.80 -10.73
C PRO A 470 8.88 -20.34 -10.81
N PHE A 471 9.04 -19.07 -11.16
CA PHE A 471 10.28 -18.30 -11.20
C PHE A 471 10.34 -17.26 -10.08
N PHE A 472 9.28 -16.47 -9.88
CA PHE A 472 9.23 -15.44 -8.83
C PHE A 472 7.82 -14.96 -8.50
N GLY A 473 7.71 -14.10 -7.49
CA GLY A 473 6.50 -13.32 -7.21
C GLY A 473 5.33 -14.18 -6.70
N ASP A 474 4.16 -14.02 -7.33
CA ASP A 474 2.91 -14.70 -6.97
C ASP A 474 2.75 -16.09 -7.60
N GLN A 475 3.66 -16.48 -8.49
CA GLN A 475 3.60 -17.73 -9.23
C GLN A 475 3.52 -18.99 -8.35
N PRO A 476 4.31 -19.12 -7.25
CA PRO A 476 4.17 -20.25 -6.34
C PRO A 476 2.79 -20.32 -5.68
N PHE A 477 2.18 -19.18 -5.36
CA PHE A 477 0.85 -19.12 -4.75
C PHE A 477 -0.22 -19.66 -5.69
N TRP A 478 -0.15 -19.32 -6.98
CA TRP A 478 -1.06 -19.87 -8.00
C TRP A 478 -0.87 -21.37 -8.18
N GLY A 479 0.39 -21.83 -8.26
CA GLY A 479 0.69 -23.25 -8.36
C GLY A 479 0.13 -24.05 -7.19
N GLU A 480 0.31 -23.58 -5.96
CA GLU A 480 -0.23 -24.24 -4.77
C GLU A 480 -1.77 -24.19 -4.73
N SER A 481 -2.38 -23.09 -5.18
CA SER A 481 -3.84 -22.95 -5.25
C SER A 481 -4.47 -23.93 -6.25
N ILE A 482 -3.84 -24.09 -7.43
CA ILE A 482 -4.26 -25.06 -8.45
C ILE A 482 -4.11 -26.50 -7.94
N ALA A 483 -2.97 -26.79 -7.31
CA ALA A 483 -2.70 -28.11 -6.75
C ALA A 483 -3.68 -28.47 -5.63
N SER A 484 -3.98 -27.52 -4.74
CA SER A 484 -4.95 -27.69 -3.65
C SER A 484 -6.37 -27.95 -4.16
N ALA A 485 -6.70 -27.42 -5.35
CA ALA A 485 -7.97 -27.66 -6.00
C ALA A 485 -8.00 -28.97 -6.83
N GLY A 486 -6.88 -29.70 -6.89
CA GLY A 486 -6.75 -30.96 -7.64
C GLY A 486 -6.69 -30.79 -9.17
N ALA A 487 -6.61 -29.55 -9.68
CA ALA A 487 -6.57 -29.26 -11.12
C ALA A 487 -5.15 -29.25 -11.71
N GLY A 488 -4.17 -29.70 -10.93
CA GLY A 488 -2.78 -29.81 -11.34
C GLY A 488 -1.90 -30.42 -10.25
N PRO A 489 -0.66 -30.81 -10.58
CA PRO A 489 0.31 -31.26 -9.58
C PRO A 489 0.83 -30.08 -8.75
N ARG A 490 1.55 -30.39 -7.65
CA ARG A 490 2.30 -29.37 -6.89
C ARG A 490 3.29 -28.63 -7.79
N PRO A 491 3.52 -27.32 -7.58
CA PRO A 491 4.42 -26.54 -8.41
C PRO A 491 5.87 -27.04 -8.32
N ILE A 492 6.55 -27.08 -9.47
CA ILE A 492 7.95 -27.49 -9.57
C ILE A 492 8.80 -26.24 -9.78
N HIS A 493 9.55 -25.83 -8.78
CA HIS A 493 10.40 -24.64 -8.89
C HIS A 493 11.38 -24.76 -10.06
N HIS A 494 11.58 -23.69 -10.84
CA HIS A 494 12.38 -23.75 -12.08
C HIS A 494 13.80 -24.29 -11.88
N THR A 495 14.43 -24.02 -10.72
CA THR A 495 15.78 -24.55 -10.39
C THR A 495 15.82 -26.04 -10.10
N GLN A 496 14.66 -26.65 -9.83
CA GLN A 496 14.51 -28.08 -9.57
C GLN A 496 13.97 -28.83 -10.80
N LEU A 497 13.53 -28.10 -11.84
CA LEU A 497 12.94 -28.69 -13.02
C LEU A 497 13.96 -29.58 -13.73
N ASN A 498 13.54 -30.81 -14.02
CA ASN A 498 14.32 -31.77 -14.77
C ASN A 498 13.37 -32.65 -15.59
N LYS A 499 13.95 -33.53 -16.42
CA LYS A 499 13.18 -34.43 -17.29
C LYS A 499 12.15 -35.25 -16.50
N ASP A 500 12.56 -35.84 -15.39
CA ASP A 500 11.76 -36.82 -14.67
C ASP A 500 10.56 -36.16 -13.99
N ASN A 501 10.78 -35.07 -13.24
CA ASN A 501 9.69 -34.39 -12.56
C ASN A 501 8.75 -33.65 -13.52
N LEU A 502 9.24 -33.16 -14.66
CA LEU A 502 8.38 -32.59 -15.70
C LEU A 502 7.54 -33.69 -16.36
N SER A 503 8.14 -34.85 -16.65
CA SER A 503 7.41 -36.00 -17.20
C SER A 503 6.31 -36.48 -16.26
N ASP A 504 6.61 -36.60 -14.97
CA ASP A 504 5.63 -37.00 -13.96
C ASP A 504 4.53 -35.95 -13.78
N GLY A 505 4.88 -34.68 -13.83
CA GLY A 505 3.92 -33.57 -13.82
C GLY A 505 2.98 -33.60 -15.02
N ILE A 506 3.50 -33.88 -16.23
CA ILE A 506 2.68 -34.04 -17.45
C ILE A 506 1.74 -35.24 -17.30
N ARG A 507 2.24 -36.40 -16.86
CA ARG A 507 1.39 -37.59 -16.64
C ARG A 507 0.29 -37.32 -15.60
N PHE A 508 0.62 -36.61 -14.52
CA PHE A 508 -0.37 -36.22 -13.52
C PHE A 508 -1.46 -35.33 -14.11
N CYS A 509 -1.09 -34.30 -14.88
CA CYS A 509 -2.03 -33.44 -15.58
C CYS A 509 -2.98 -34.24 -16.49
N LEU A 510 -2.47 -35.24 -17.19
CA LEU A 510 -3.26 -36.07 -18.11
C LEU A 510 -4.05 -37.19 -17.41
N SER A 511 -3.99 -37.28 -16.09
CA SER A 511 -4.76 -38.28 -15.35
C SER A 511 -6.28 -37.99 -15.43
N PRO A 512 -7.14 -39.03 -15.42
CA PRO A 512 -8.59 -38.85 -15.46
C PRO A 512 -9.13 -37.99 -14.32
N ASP A 513 -8.59 -38.16 -13.10
CA ASP A 513 -9.04 -37.43 -11.92
C ASP A 513 -8.70 -35.93 -12.00
N THR A 514 -7.48 -35.58 -12.43
CA THR A 514 -7.07 -34.18 -12.61
C THR A 514 -7.84 -33.52 -13.74
N THR A 515 -8.08 -34.23 -14.84
CA THR A 515 -8.91 -33.75 -15.96
C THR A 515 -10.33 -33.46 -15.51
N LYS A 516 -10.93 -34.38 -14.72
CA LYS A 516 -12.27 -34.20 -14.14
C LYS A 516 -12.32 -33.00 -13.18
N ALA A 517 -11.32 -32.85 -12.30
CA ALA A 517 -11.25 -31.72 -11.38
C ALA A 517 -11.13 -30.38 -12.13
N ALA A 518 -10.25 -30.29 -13.12
CA ALA A 518 -10.09 -29.11 -13.97
C ALA A 518 -11.40 -28.76 -14.71
N LYS A 519 -12.13 -29.78 -15.20
CA LYS A 519 -13.43 -29.60 -15.84
C LYS A 519 -14.50 -29.04 -14.89
N ILE A 520 -14.58 -29.56 -13.66
CA ILE A 520 -15.52 -29.04 -12.63
C ILE A 520 -15.24 -27.57 -12.33
N ILE A 521 -13.97 -27.19 -12.18
CA ILE A 521 -13.58 -25.80 -11.95
C ILE A 521 -13.92 -24.93 -13.16
N SER A 522 -13.64 -25.42 -14.38
CA SER A 522 -13.96 -24.73 -15.63
C SER A 522 -15.44 -24.38 -15.73
N ASP A 523 -16.33 -25.34 -15.45
CA ASP A 523 -17.77 -25.13 -15.54
C ASP A 523 -18.22 -24.05 -14.54
N ARG A 524 -17.67 -24.04 -13.32
CA ARG A 524 -17.93 -22.97 -12.33
C ARG A 524 -17.38 -21.61 -12.75
N ILE A 525 -16.18 -21.55 -13.32
CA ILE A 525 -15.57 -20.30 -13.80
C ILE A 525 -16.39 -19.73 -14.98
N ARG A 526 -16.94 -20.58 -15.85
CA ARG A 526 -17.77 -20.14 -16.99
C ARG A 526 -19.10 -19.52 -16.55
N ASP A 527 -19.63 -19.94 -15.41
CA ASP A 527 -20.82 -19.35 -14.79
C ASP A 527 -20.54 -18.01 -14.08
N GLU A 528 -19.27 -17.64 -13.86
CA GLU A 528 -18.89 -16.36 -13.26
C GLU A 528 -18.75 -15.26 -14.31
N SER A 529 -19.35 -14.10 -14.06
CA SER A 529 -19.02 -12.86 -14.79
C SER A 529 -18.13 -11.96 -13.93
N GLY A 530 -16.81 -12.22 -13.96
CA GLY A 530 -15.85 -11.48 -13.15
C GLY A 530 -15.78 -9.99 -13.47
N VAL A 531 -15.93 -9.62 -14.75
CA VAL A 531 -15.94 -8.22 -15.20
C VAL A 531 -17.16 -7.47 -14.63
N ASP A 532 -18.36 -8.07 -14.72
CA ASP A 532 -19.59 -7.47 -14.18
C ASP A 532 -19.57 -7.42 -12.65
N ALA A 533 -19.10 -8.49 -12.00
CA ALA A 533 -19.00 -8.56 -10.55
C ALA A 533 -17.99 -7.53 -10.01
N ALA A 534 -16.87 -7.30 -10.69
CA ALA A 534 -15.91 -6.26 -10.32
C ALA A 534 -16.50 -4.84 -10.49
N ALA A 535 -17.19 -4.58 -11.60
CA ALA A 535 -17.90 -3.31 -11.81
C ALA A 535 -19.02 -3.10 -10.77
N LEU A 536 -19.73 -4.17 -10.39
CA LEU A 536 -20.75 -4.14 -9.34
C LEU A 536 -20.13 -3.88 -7.97
N SER A 537 -19.02 -4.55 -7.64
CA SER A 537 -18.29 -4.34 -6.39
C SER A 537 -17.84 -2.89 -6.26
N PHE A 538 -17.25 -2.32 -7.32
CA PHE A 538 -16.92 -0.89 -7.37
C PHE A 538 -18.14 -0.01 -7.10
N ASN A 539 -19.23 -0.23 -7.83
CA ASN A 539 -20.44 0.58 -7.68
C ASN A 539 -21.08 0.45 -6.28
N THR A 540 -21.02 -0.73 -5.67
CA THR A 540 -21.59 -0.99 -4.33
C THR A 540 -20.84 -0.22 -3.24
N HIS A 541 -19.52 -0.07 -3.41
CA HIS A 541 -18.65 0.60 -2.44
C HIS A 541 -18.56 2.13 -2.62
N LEU A 542 -19.17 2.68 -3.68
CA LEU A 542 -19.23 4.13 -3.87
C LEU A 542 -20.20 4.80 -2.86
N PRO A 543 -19.82 5.95 -2.28
CA PRO A 543 -20.71 6.74 -1.43
C PRO A 543 -21.72 7.54 -2.26
N HIS A 544 -22.60 6.87 -3.01
CA HIS A 544 -23.51 7.44 -4.02
C HIS A 544 -24.27 8.69 -3.53
N LYS A 545 -24.94 8.61 -2.37
CA LYS A 545 -25.73 9.72 -1.81
C LYS A 545 -24.88 10.97 -1.53
N ILE A 546 -23.62 10.77 -1.12
CA ILE A 546 -22.69 11.85 -0.83
C ILE A 546 -22.22 12.45 -2.15
N MET A 547 -21.88 11.61 -3.13
CA MET A 547 -21.39 12.01 -4.46
C MET A 547 -22.42 12.75 -5.30
N GLN A 548 -23.72 12.49 -5.12
CA GLN A 548 -24.74 13.01 -6.02
C GLN A 548 -24.87 14.55 -6.00
N CYS A 549 -25.05 15.15 -7.18
CA CYS A 549 -25.45 16.55 -7.31
C CYS A 549 -26.94 16.74 -7.00
N ASP A 550 -27.27 17.81 -6.29
CA ASP A 550 -28.65 18.07 -5.84
C ASP A 550 -29.57 18.48 -7.00
N LEU A 551 -29.01 19.08 -8.06
CA LEU A 551 -29.76 19.50 -9.25
C LEU A 551 -29.82 18.38 -10.30
N LEU A 552 -28.67 17.75 -10.60
CA LEU A 552 -28.51 16.69 -11.60
C LEU A 552 -28.18 15.36 -10.93
N GLY A 553 -29.21 14.56 -10.65
CA GLY A 553 -29.07 13.33 -9.86
C GLY A 553 -28.23 12.22 -10.51
N ASP A 554 -27.99 12.27 -11.82
CA ASP A 554 -27.12 11.31 -12.53
C ASP A 554 -25.65 11.76 -12.59
N ARG A 555 -25.29 12.89 -11.95
CA ARG A 555 -23.94 13.47 -11.98
C ARG A 555 -23.31 13.58 -10.59
N SER A 556 -21.99 13.47 -10.56
CA SER A 556 -21.18 13.73 -9.37
C SER A 556 -21.11 15.23 -9.05
N ALA A 557 -21.23 15.56 -7.77
CA ALA A 557 -21.01 16.88 -7.22
C ALA A 557 -19.51 17.22 -7.18
N ALA A 558 -19.14 18.34 -7.80
CA ALA A 558 -17.77 18.86 -7.77
C ALA A 558 -17.66 20.13 -6.91
N TRP A 559 -18.80 20.78 -6.62
CA TRP A 559 -18.87 22.06 -5.94
C TRP A 559 -19.87 22.06 -4.79
N THR A 560 -19.59 22.87 -3.78
CA THR A 560 -20.58 23.31 -2.81
C THR A 560 -20.74 24.82 -2.89
N TYR A 561 -21.99 25.26 -2.90
CA TYR A 561 -22.39 26.66 -2.86
C TYR A 561 -23.20 26.92 -1.59
N ARG A 562 -23.00 28.08 -0.96
CA ARG A 562 -23.68 28.45 0.28
C ARG A 562 -24.02 29.94 0.28
N ARG A 563 -25.29 30.28 0.52
CA ARG A 563 -25.78 31.66 0.64
C ARG A 563 -27.07 31.66 1.46
N GLY A 564 -27.25 32.64 2.37
CA GLY A 564 -28.48 32.77 3.17
C GLY A 564 -28.81 31.56 4.05
N GLY A 565 -27.80 30.83 4.54
CA GLY A 565 -28.02 29.59 5.32
C GLY A 565 -28.17 28.32 4.48
N HIS A 566 -28.71 28.42 3.27
CA HIS A 566 -28.87 27.32 2.31
C HIS A 566 -27.53 26.81 1.77
N ARG A 567 -27.43 25.48 1.55
CA ARG A 567 -26.27 24.81 0.95
C ARG A 567 -26.74 23.88 -0.16
N VAL A 568 -26.06 23.93 -1.29
CA VAL A 568 -26.32 23.04 -2.43
C VAL A 568 -25.01 22.44 -2.98
N LYS A 569 -25.08 21.19 -3.41
CA LYS A 569 -24.03 20.42 -4.10
C LYS A 569 -24.27 20.45 -5.60
N LEU A 570 -23.30 20.97 -6.35
CA LEU A 570 -23.41 21.17 -7.79
C LEU A 570 -22.39 20.32 -8.54
N SER A 571 -22.81 19.69 -9.63
CA SER A 571 -21.91 19.11 -10.62
C SER A 571 -21.19 20.21 -11.40
N VAL A 572 -20.13 19.85 -12.13
CA VAL A 572 -19.42 20.81 -12.99
C VAL A 572 -20.33 21.42 -14.06
N VAL A 573 -21.28 20.63 -14.59
CA VAL A 573 -22.22 21.07 -15.62
C VAL A 573 -23.27 22.01 -15.03
N ALA A 574 -23.90 21.64 -13.91
CA ALA A 574 -24.91 22.48 -13.26
C ALA A 574 -24.32 23.81 -12.79
N ALA A 575 -23.10 23.79 -12.24
CA ALA A 575 -22.42 25.01 -11.82
C ALA A 575 -22.13 25.96 -13.00
N GLU A 576 -21.66 25.43 -14.13
CA GLU A 576 -21.39 26.23 -15.33
C GLU A 576 -22.67 26.88 -15.90
N MET A 577 -23.79 26.15 -15.94
CA MET A 577 -25.08 26.70 -16.38
C MET A 577 -25.55 27.87 -15.51
N LEU A 578 -25.46 27.71 -14.18
CA LEU A 578 -25.85 28.76 -13.25
C LEU A 578 -24.93 29.99 -13.33
N ILE A 579 -23.66 29.79 -13.69
CA ILE A 579 -22.71 30.89 -13.97
C ILE A 579 -23.10 31.62 -15.25
N GLN A 580 -23.38 30.88 -16.33
CA GLN A 580 -23.75 31.46 -17.63
C GLN A 580 -25.04 32.28 -17.57
N ASN A 581 -26.02 31.87 -16.76
CA ASN A 581 -27.27 32.62 -16.54
C ASN A 581 -27.15 33.68 -15.41
N GLY A 582 -25.96 33.94 -14.87
CA GLY A 582 -25.76 34.96 -13.82
C GLY A 582 -26.40 34.63 -12.45
N SER A 583 -27.00 33.45 -12.28
CA SER A 583 -27.59 33.00 -11.01
C SER A 583 -26.54 32.74 -9.92
N LEU A 584 -25.30 32.46 -10.33
CA LEU A 584 -24.18 32.17 -9.44
C LEU A 584 -22.88 32.84 -9.94
N GLN A 585 -22.01 33.26 -9.01
CA GLN A 585 -20.67 33.76 -9.34
C GLN A 585 -19.61 32.72 -8.98
N GLU A 586 -18.65 32.50 -9.89
CA GLU A 586 -17.58 31.50 -9.75
C GLU A 586 -16.80 31.58 -8.42
N LYS A 587 -16.58 32.81 -7.93
CA LYS A 587 -15.82 33.09 -6.69
C LYS A 587 -16.46 32.49 -5.44
N HIS A 588 -17.77 32.20 -5.48
CA HIS A 588 -18.50 31.63 -4.34
C HIS A 588 -18.53 30.09 -4.34
N LEU A 589 -18.03 29.43 -5.40
CA LEU A 589 -17.90 27.98 -5.44
C LEU A 589 -16.71 27.51 -4.61
N LYS A 590 -16.96 26.52 -3.75
CA LYS A 590 -15.92 25.77 -3.05
C LYS A 590 -15.88 24.35 -3.58
N LEU A 591 -14.67 23.79 -3.73
CA LEU A 591 -14.51 22.39 -4.12
C LEU A 591 -15.23 21.47 -3.13
N TYR A 592 -16.02 20.55 -3.67
CA TYR A 592 -16.66 19.49 -2.91
C TYR A 592 -15.74 18.27 -2.86
N LYS A 593 -15.62 17.66 -1.67
CA LYS A 593 -14.88 16.41 -1.47
C LYS A 593 -15.90 15.31 -1.22
N SER A 594 -16.08 14.42 -2.19
CA SER A 594 -17.04 13.31 -2.11
C SER A 594 -16.59 12.21 -1.15
N CYS A 595 -15.29 12.06 -0.95
CA CYS A 595 -14.70 11.18 0.06
C CYS A 595 -13.55 11.91 0.75
N LYS A 596 -13.62 12.04 2.07
CA LYS A 596 -12.52 12.61 2.85
C LYS A 596 -11.69 11.47 3.42
N ILE A 597 -10.59 11.18 2.72
CA ILE A 597 -9.53 10.34 3.26
C ILE A 597 -8.68 11.27 4.14
N ASP A 598 -8.89 11.22 5.45
CA ASP A 598 -8.00 11.87 6.41
C ASP A 598 -7.02 10.80 6.88
N VAL A 599 -5.83 10.77 6.28
CA VAL A 599 -4.70 10.00 6.83
C VAL A 599 -4.26 10.73 8.10
N GLU A 600 -4.97 10.48 9.21
CA GLU A 600 -4.46 10.86 10.51
C GLU A 600 -3.07 10.23 10.61
N SER A 601 -2.05 11.06 10.85
CA SER A 601 -0.74 10.57 11.25
C SER A 601 -0.88 9.96 12.66
N ARG A 602 -1.59 8.84 12.76
CA ARG A 602 -1.60 7.99 13.94
C ARG A 602 -0.17 7.49 14.05
N ARG A 603 0.62 8.16 14.89
CA ARG A 603 2.00 7.74 15.21
C ARG A 603 1.91 6.53 16.13
N VAL A 604 1.23 5.49 15.68
CA VAL A 604 1.27 4.16 16.26
C VAL A 604 2.45 3.48 15.58
N GLY A 605 3.64 3.90 15.97
CA GLY A 605 4.85 3.25 15.51
C GLY A 605 5.49 2.42 16.60
N PRO A 606 6.29 1.40 16.22
CA PRO A 606 7.15 0.68 17.13
C PRO A 606 8.36 1.55 17.48
N LEU A 607 8.10 2.68 18.14
CA LEU A 607 9.11 3.49 18.82
C LEU A 607 8.52 3.94 20.16
N TYR A 608 8.17 2.93 20.95
CA TYR A 608 8.21 2.99 22.40
C TYR A 608 9.66 3.02 22.91
N GLY A 609 10.58 3.74 22.27
CA GLY A 609 11.98 3.81 22.74
C GLY A 609 12.01 4.41 24.15
N PRO A 610 11.58 5.67 24.31
CA PRO A 610 11.46 6.31 25.63
C PRO A 610 10.30 5.71 26.45
N THR A 611 9.15 5.43 25.82
CA THR A 611 7.95 4.97 26.51
C THR A 611 8.03 3.52 27.00
N ALA A 612 8.56 2.58 26.21
CA ALA A 612 8.78 1.21 26.70
C ALA A 612 10.02 1.13 27.57
N ALA A 613 11.04 1.98 27.39
CA ALA A 613 12.10 2.08 28.40
C ALA A 613 11.52 2.50 29.75
N LEU A 614 10.67 3.54 29.77
CA LEU A 614 9.98 4.00 30.97
C LEU A 614 9.11 2.90 31.60
N ILE A 615 8.20 2.32 30.81
CA ILE A 615 7.31 1.24 31.28
C ILE A 615 8.12 0.02 31.75
N ARG A 616 9.17 -0.36 31.04
CA ARG A 616 10.04 -1.49 31.42
C ARG A 616 10.78 -1.19 32.72
N THR A 617 11.32 0.02 32.90
CA THR A 617 11.95 0.43 34.15
C THR A 617 10.97 0.32 35.32
N ILE A 618 9.71 0.74 35.14
CA ILE A 618 8.66 0.63 36.16
C ILE A 618 8.34 -0.83 36.46
N ILE A 619 8.12 -1.67 35.43
CA ILE A 619 7.87 -3.10 35.60
C ILE A 619 9.04 -3.77 36.32
N THR A 620 10.27 -3.51 35.90
CA THR A 620 11.48 -4.06 36.52
C THR A 620 11.62 -3.63 37.97
N LEU A 621 11.36 -2.36 38.30
CA LEU A 621 11.36 -1.87 39.68
C LEU A 621 10.30 -2.59 40.51
N PHE A 622 9.09 -2.77 39.97
CA PHE A 622 8.00 -3.48 40.64
C PHE A 622 8.29 -4.98 40.84
N THR A 623 8.84 -5.66 39.83
CA THR A 623 9.26 -7.06 39.93
C THR A 623 10.38 -7.26 40.95
N LEU A 624 11.35 -6.33 41.02
CA LEU A 624 12.41 -6.35 42.03
C LEU A 624 11.81 -6.22 43.45
N LEU A 625 10.84 -5.33 43.64
CA LEU A 625 10.14 -5.16 44.92
C LEU A 625 9.31 -6.39 45.31
N PHE A 626 8.69 -7.06 44.34
CA PHE A 626 7.92 -8.28 44.56
C PHE A 626 8.82 -9.47 44.91
N ASN A 627 9.94 -9.63 44.21
CA ASN A 627 10.90 -10.71 44.46
C ASN A 627 11.71 -10.54 45.76
N MET A 628 11.69 -9.36 46.37
CA MET A 628 12.34 -9.09 47.66
C MET A 628 11.58 -9.66 48.88
N GLY A 629 10.50 -10.44 48.71
CA GLY A 629 9.89 -11.22 49.79
C GLY A 629 9.33 -10.37 50.95
N LEU A 630 9.00 -9.10 50.71
CA LEU A 630 8.50 -8.21 51.76
C LEU A 630 7.04 -8.54 52.09
N LYS A 631 6.79 -8.98 53.34
CA LYS A 631 5.49 -8.80 53.99
C LYS A 631 5.13 -7.30 53.86
N PRO A 632 4.02 -6.92 53.21
CA PRO A 632 3.83 -5.54 52.78
C PRO A 632 3.43 -4.67 53.98
N GLY A 633 4.40 -4.01 54.59
CA GLY A 633 4.14 -2.86 55.47
C GLY A 633 3.86 -1.62 54.62
N LEU A 634 2.88 -0.81 55.03
CA LEU A 634 2.45 0.45 54.39
C LEU A 634 3.62 1.40 54.03
N ARG A 635 4.75 1.30 54.74
CA ARG A 635 5.98 2.09 54.49
C ARG A 635 6.72 1.71 53.20
N ALA A 636 6.74 0.44 52.80
CA ALA A 636 7.40 0.03 51.56
C ALA A 636 6.64 0.57 50.34
N VAL A 637 5.30 0.50 50.36
CA VAL A 637 4.42 1.09 49.35
C VAL A 637 4.63 2.62 49.26
N LYS A 638 4.76 3.29 50.40
CA LYS A 638 5.01 4.74 50.47
C LYS A 638 6.35 5.14 49.84
N ASN A 639 7.41 4.36 50.06
CA ASN A 639 8.74 4.64 49.50
C ASN A 639 8.77 4.41 47.98
N VAL A 640 8.10 3.38 47.49
CA VAL A 640 7.96 3.12 46.05
C VAL A 640 7.16 4.24 45.38
N PHE A 641 6.06 4.66 46.01
CA PHE A 641 5.27 5.79 45.55
C PHE A 641 6.09 7.10 45.50
N LEU A 642 6.91 7.36 46.52
CA LEU A 642 7.80 8.54 46.56
C LEU A 642 8.89 8.50 45.48
N VAL A 643 9.49 7.33 45.20
CA VAL A 643 10.49 7.20 44.12
C VAL A 643 9.86 7.42 42.75
N ILE A 644 8.67 6.86 42.52
CA ILE A 644 7.90 7.08 41.29
C ILE A 644 7.51 8.56 41.17
N LEU A 645 7.06 9.19 42.26
CA LEU A 645 6.66 10.60 42.28
C LEU A 645 7.85 11.53 42.00
N SER A 646 9.01 11.31 42.61
CA SER A 646 10.23 12.08 42.35
C SER A 646 10.71 11.94 40.91
N PHE A 647 10.64 10.72 40.35
CA PHE A 647 10.96 10.50 38.94
C PHE A 647 9.94 11.20 38.00
N LEU A 648 8.65 11.15 38.35
CA LEU A 648 7.58 11.82 37.61
C LEU A 648 7.78 13.34 37.61
N MET A 649 8.13 13.91 38.77
CA MET A 649 8.42 15.34 38.91
C MET A 649 9.64 15.74 38.08
N ALA A 650 10.71 14.95 38.06
CA ALA A 650 11.88 15.23 37.21
C ALA A 650 11.54 15.23 35.70
N VAL A 651 10.64 14.35 35.25
CA VAL A 651 10.15 14.34 33.85
C VAL A 651 9.29 15.57 33.57
N VAL A 652 8.40 15.93 34.49
CA VAL A 652 7.57 17.14 34.38
C VAL A 652 8.44 18.39 34.35
N GLU A 653 9.50 18.46 35.17
CA GLU A 653 10.45 19.59 35.23
C GLU A 653 11.29 19.69 33.94
N PHE A 654 11.79 18.56 33.43
CA PHE A 654 12.48 18.50 32.13
C PHE A 654 11.59 19.00 30.97
N VAL A 655 10.30 18.68 30.99
CA VAL A 655 9.33 19.14 29.99
C VAL A 655 8.92 20.60 30.23
N ALA A 656 8.72 21.02 31.48
CA ALA A 656 8.32 22.38 31.85
C ALA A 656 9.42 23.42 31.64
N LEU A 657 10.70 23.03 31.66
CA LEU A 657 11.85 23.89 31.37
C LEU A 657 12.19 23.98 29.87
N SER A 658 11.57 23.16 29.02
CA SER A 658 11.72 23.21 27.56
C SER A 658 11.18 24.46 26.83
N PRO A 659 10.26 25.30 27.36
CA PRO A 659 9.71 26.45 26.62
C PRO A 659 10.67 27.62 26.40
N LEU A 660 11.77 27.72 27.13
CA LEU A 660 12.72 28.85 27.03
C LEU A 660 13.73 28.72 25.87
N TYR A 661 13.81 27.55 25.24
CA TYR A 661 14.70 27.32 24.10
C TYR A 661 13.96 26.49 23.05
N CYS A 662 13.72 27.05 21.85
CA CYS A 662 13.68 26.35 20.54
C CYS A 662 12.44 26.59 19.66
N PHE A 663 12.70 27.17 18.49
CA PHE A 663 11.82 27.29 17.32
C PHE A 663 12.11 26.22 16.23
N LYS A 664 12.76 25.08 16.53
CA LYS A 664 13.07 24.03 15.53
C LYS A 664 12.11 22.83 15.65
N GLY A 665 11.43 22.50 14.54
CA GLY A 665 10.34 21.51 14.44
C GLY A 665 10.62 20.07 14.93
N GLY A 666 11.87 19.70 15.21
CA GLY A 666 12.22 18.38 15.73
C GLY A 666 11.65 18.08 17.14
N MET A 667 11.52 19.08 18.01
CA MET A 667 11.05 18.86 19.38
C MET A 667 9.52 18.78 19.52
N VAL A 668 8.76 19.54 18.74
CA VAL A 668 7.28 19.44 18.71
C VAL A 668 6.86 18.05 18.23
N ASP A 669 7.57 17.51 17.23
CA ASP A 669 7.35 16.16 16.72
C ASP A 669 7.68 15.09 17.76
N PHE A 670 8.76 15.27 18.53
CA PHE A 670 9.12 14.35 19.61
C PHE A 670 8.09 14.36 20.75
N ALA A 671 7.73 15.55 21.26
CA ALA A 671 6.75 15.69 22.33
C ALA A 671 5.38 15.11 21.93
N PHE A 672 4.93 15.39 20.70
CA PHE A 672 3.70 14.81 20.17
C PHE A 672 3.79 13.29 20.04
N ALA A 673 4.90 12.74 19.54
CA ALA A 673 5.09 11.29 19.45
C ALA A 673 5.12 10.62 20.84
N LEU A 674 5.78 11.22 21.82
CA LEU A 674 5.84 10.73 23.19
C LEU A 674 4.45 10.71 23.84
N VAL A 675 3.69 11.81 23.70
CA VAL A 675 2.30 11.92 24.17
C VAL A 675 1.40 10.88 23.54
N GLU A 676 1.45 10.75 22.21
CA GLU A 676 0.63 9.78 21.49
C GLU A 676 0.95 8.34 21.91
N GLY A 677 2.24 8.05 22.13
CA GLY A 677 2.73 6.75 22.61
C GLY A 677 2.29 6.45 24.03
N LEU A 678 2.37 7.43 24.96
CA LEU A 678 1.87 7.29 26.33
C LEU A 678 0.35 7.11 26.36
N ARG A 679 -0.39 7.87 25.54
CA ARG A 679 -1.84 7.75 25.40
C ARG A 679 -2.26 6.39 24.83
N GLY A 680 -1.43 5.80 23.96
CA GLY A 680 -1.64 4.47 23.40
C GLY A 680 -1.14 3.32 24.28
N ALA A 681 -0.38 3.59 25.34
CA ALA A 681 0.20 2.55 26.19
C ALA A 681 -0.83 1.57 26.79
N PRO A 682 -2.04 2.00 27.22
CA PRO A 682 -3.07 1.09 27.73
C PRO A 682 -3.48 -0.05 26.79
N GLN A 683 -3.30 0.14 25.47
CA GLN A 683 -3.59 -0.89 24.47
C GLN A 683 -2.67 -2.11 24.60
N LEU A 684 -1.47 -1.96 25.17
CA LEU A 684 -0.51 -3.05 25.36
C LEU A 684 -1.02 -4.13 26.33
N TRP A 685 -1.96 -3.78 27.21
CA TRP A 685 -2.60 -4.69 28.17
C TRP A 685 -4.12 -4.79 27.98
N GLY A 686 -4.60 -4.55 26.75
CA GLY A 686 -5.95 -4.92 26.33
C GLY A 686 -7.04 -3.85 26.51
N LYS A 687 -6.68 -2.58 26.77
CA LYS A 687 -7.66 -1.50 26.89
C LYS A 687 -7.82 -0.64 25.65
N GLU A 688 -9.03 -0.14 25.45
CA GLU A 688 -9.33 0.78 24.38
C GLU A 688 -8.70 2.17 24.59
N ARG A 689 -8.36 2.81 23.49
CA ARG A 689 -7.79 4.15 23.50
C ARG A 689 -8.90 5.19 23.48
N VAL A 690 -8.90 6.10 24.45
CA VAL A 690 -9.85 7.21 24.48
C VAL A 690 -9.62 8.15 23.29
N ASN A 691 -10.69 8.46 22.56
CA ASN A 691 -10.68 9.36 21.41
C ASN A 691 -11.24 10.74 21.78
N TYR A 692 -10.40 11.77 21.76
CA TYR A 692 -10.80 13.14 22.12
C TYR A 692 -11.24 14.00 20.92
N GLY A 693 -11.23 13.45 19.69
CA GLY A 693 -11.62 14.13 18.45
C GLY A 693 -10.49 14.21 17.43
N GLN A 694 -10.63 15.08 16.43
CA GLN A 694 -9.61 15.25 15.38
C GLN A 694 -8.85 16.55 15.52
N LEU A 695 -7.53 16.50 15.35
CA LEU A 695 -6.65 17.65 15.51
C LEU A 695 -6.36 18.29 14.14
N ARG A 696 -7.22 19.21 13.69
CA ARG A 696 -7.11 19.79 12.33
C ARG A 696 -6.52 21.20 12.32
N ASN A 697 -6.78 21.99 13.35
CA ASN A 697 -6.34 23.38 13.45
C ASN A 697 -5.93 23.70 14.90
N TRP A 698 -5.53 24.94 15.13
CA TRP A 698 -5.11 25.39 16.46
C TRP A 698 -6.25 25.27 17.49
N THR A 699 -7.49 25.63 17.13
CA THR A 699 -8.65 25.50 18.05
C THR A 699 -8.92 24.07 18.46
N ASP A 700 -8.78 23.13 17.52
CA ASP A 700 -8.91 21.70 17.78
C ASP A 700 -7.75 21.22 18.66
N GLY A 701 -6.53 21.71 18.44
CA GLY A 701 -5.38 21.42 19.29
C GLY A 701 -5.59 21.80 20.75
N PHE A 702 -6.12 22.99 21.02
CA PHE A 702 -6.47 23.43 22.38
C PHE A 702 -7.62 22.61 22.98
N LYS A 703 -8.69 22.36 22.23
CA LYS A 703 -9.82 21.52 22.69
C LYS A 703 -9.35 20.09 23.02
N PHE A 704 -8.50 19.54 22.17
CA PHE A 704 -7.95 18.20 22.35
C PHE A 704 -7.07 18.15 23.61
N ALA A 705 -6.19 19.14 23.81
CA ALA A 705 -5.40 19.27 25.03
C ALA A 705 -6.27 19.33 26.29
N GLY A 706 -7.30 20.17 26.32
CA GLY A 706 -8.19 20.28 27.48
C GLY A 706 -8.91 18.98 27.81
N LYS A 707 -9.46 18.29 26.79
CA LYS A 707 -10.11 16.98 26.96
C LYS A 707 -9.13 15.90 27.43
N CYS A 708 -7.96 15.82 26.78
CA CYS A 708 -6.93 14.85 27.14
C CYS A 708 -6.47 15.06 28.58
N PHE A 709 -6.30 16.32 28.99
CA PHE A 709 -5.92 16.66 30.35
C PHE A 709 -7.00 16.26 31.34
N TRP A 710 -8.22 16.77 31.19
CA TRP A 710 -9.29 16.56 32.17
C TRP A 710 -9.67 15.09 32.33
N PHE A 711 -10.02 14.42 31.24
CA PHE A 711 -10.41 13.01 31.28
C PHE A 711 -9.23 12.10 31.62
N GLY A 712 -8.04 12.40 31.09
CA GLY A 712 -6.85 11.61 31.37
C GLY A 712 -6.44 11.66 32.85
N TYR A 713 -6.54 12.82 33.51
CA TYR A 713 -6.24 12.95 34.94
C TYR A 713 -7.25 12.22 35.82
N ILE A 714 -8.55 12.41 35.55
CA ILE A 714 -9.62 11.74 36.31
C ILE A 714 -9.48 10.23 36.18
N ASP A 715 -9.37 9.73 34.95
CA ASP A 715 -9.19 8.31 34.68
C ASP A 715 -7.95 7.73 35.35
N ALA A 716 -6.84 8.49 35.40
CA ALA A 716 -5.61 8.06 36.05
C ALA A 716 -5.84 7.78 37.53
N ILE A 717 -6.49 8.73 38.22
CA ILE A 717 -6.77 8.64 39.66
C ILE A 717 -7.79 7.52 39.93
N CYS A 718 -8.87 7.46 39.17
CA CYS A 718 -9.88 6.41 39.29
C CYS A 718 -9.28 5.02 39.06
N GLY A 719 -8.40 4.88 38.06
CA GLY A 719 -7.74 3.61 37.75
C GLY A 719 -6.87 3.07 38.88
N LEU A 720 -6.28 3.94 39.70
CA LEU A 720 -5.47 3.52 40.85
C LEU A 720 -6.28 2.76 41.91
N VAL A 721 -7.60 2.97 41.94
CA VAL A 721 -8.53 2.32 42.90
C VAL A 721 -9.32 1.20 42.21
N MET A 722 -9.82 1.46 40.99
CA MET A 722 -10.68 0.51 40.27
C MET A 722 -9.94 -0.76 39.86
N HIS A 723 -8.69 -0.68 39.37
CA HIS A 723 -7.96 -1.89 38.92
C HIS A 723 -7.61 -2.86 40.05
N PRO A 724 -7.10 -2.41 41.21
CA PRO A 724 -6.92 -3.31 42.35
C PRO A 724 -8.24 -3.91 42.84
N TYR A 725 -9.34 -3.15 42.83
CA TYR A 725 -10.66 -3.62 43.26
C TYR A 725 -11.21 -4.70 42.31
N GLU A 726 -11.23 -4.43 41.00
CA GLU A 726 -11.67 -5.39 39.99
C GLU A 726 -10.78 -6.63 39.99
N GLY A 727 -9.47 -6.45 40.06
CA GLY A 727 -8.51 -7.55 40.17
C GLY A 727 -8.78 -8.41 41.41
N ALA A 728 -9.00 -7.79 42.57
CA ALA A 728 -9.34 -8.50 43.81
C ALA A 728 -10.65 -9.28 43.68
N TYR A 729 -11.66 -8.68 43.05
CA TYR A 729 -12.97 -9.28 42.84
C TYR A 729 -12.91 -10.53 41.96
N TYR A 730 -12.15 -10.49 40.85
CA TYR A 730 -12.10 -11.60 39.89
C TYR A 730 -11.02 -12.65 40.17
N SER A 731 -9.94 -12.31 40.87
CA SER A 731 -8.75 -13.19 40.99
C SER A 731 -8.10 -13.15 42.38
N GLY A 732 -8.83 -12.67 43.40
CA GLY A 732 -8.39 -12.67 44.79
C GLY A 732 -7.12 -11.85 45.01
N VAL A 733 -6.26 -12.29 45.93
CA VAL A 733 -5.05 -11.54 46.32
C VAL A 733 -4.08 -11.36 45.14
N LEU A 734 -3.90 -12.38 44.31
CA LEU A 734 -3.05 -12.29 43.12
C LEU A 734 -3.64 -11.30 42.09
N GLY A 735 -4.97 -11.32 41.97
CA GLY A 735 -5.73 -10.33 41.21
C GLY A 735 -5.57 -8.90 41.70
N PHE A 736 -5.58 -8.67 43.02
CA PHE A 736 -5.36 -7.36 43.62
C PHE A 736 -4.00 -6.77 43.22
N PHE A 737 -2.92 -7.57 43.32
CA PHE A 737 -1.57 -7.10 42.99
C PHE A 737 -1.36 -6.88 41.48
N THR A 738 -1.95 -7.74 40.64
CA THR A 738 -1.93 -7.53 39.19
C THR A 738 -2.74 -6.28 38.81
N GLY A 739 -3.91 -6.08 39.42
CA GLY A 739 -4.71 -4.86 39.30
C GLY A 739 -3.97 -3.61 39.77
N LEU A 740 -3.23 -3.67 40.88
CA LEU A 740 -2.41 -2.57 41.37
C LEU A 740 -1.26 -2.22 40.42
N LEU A 741 -0.59 -3.20 39.84
CA LEU A 741 0.44 -2.98 38.83
C LEU A 741 -0.15 -2.25 37.60
N PHE A 742 -1.29 -2.71 37.07
CA PHE A 742 -1.95 -2.05 35.95
C PHE A 742 -2.47 -0.65 36.30
N GLY A 743 -2.98 -0.45 37.51
CA GLY A 743 -3.38 0.87 38.01
C GLY A 743 -2.24 1.87 38.07
N ILE A 744 -1.07 1.46 38.54
CA ILE A 744 0.13 2.31 38.57
C ILE A 744 0.63 2.62 37.14
N LEU A 745 0.69 1.61 36.26
CA LEU A 745 1.12 1.80 34.88
C LEU A 745 0.19 2.76 34.12
N GLU A 746 -1.13 2.64 34.30
CA GLU A 746 -2.10 3.55 33.70
C GLU A 746 -2.03 4.95 34.29
N PHE A 747 -1.87 5.07 35.61
CA PHE A 747 -1.71 6.36 36.26
C PHE A 747 -0.54 7.13 35.64
N ILE A 748 0.64 6.49 35.54
CA ILE A 748 1.84 7.12 34.97
C ILE A 748 1.63 7.49 33.49
N ALA A 749 1.11 6.56 32.68
CA ALA A 749 0.91 6.79 31.26
C ALA A 749 -0.10 7.91 30.98
N LYS A 750 -1.23 7.92 31.71
CA LYS A 750 -2.29 8.92 31.55
C LYS A 750 -1.89 10.29 32.09
N ILE A 751 -1.20 10.38 33.24
CA ILE A 751 -0.72 11.66 33.77
C ILE A 751 0.34 12.28 32.84
N LEU A 752 1.35 11.51 32.41
CA LEU A 752 2.39 12.04 31.53
C LEU A 752 1.83 12.44 30.16
N SER A 753 0.94 11.63 29.55
CA SER A 753 0.30 12.01 28.28
C SER A 753 -0.61 13.24 28.42
N SER A 754 -1.30 13.38 29.55
CA SER A 754 -2.16 14.54 29.86
C SER A 754 -1.34 15.83 30.01
N SER A 755 -0.26 15.77 30.80
CA SER A 755 0.60 16.93 31.07
C SER A 755 1.39 17.38 29.85
N ILE A 756 2.06 16.45 29.14
CA ILE A 756 2.79 16.81 27.92
C ILE A 756 1.79 17.19 26.80
N GLY A 757 0.57 16.62 26.80
CA GLY A 757 -0.50 16.91 25.85
C GLY A 757 -0.97 18.37 25.86
N LEU A 758 -1.01 19.01 27.03
CA LEU A 758 -1.35 20.44 27.15
C LEU A 758 -0.47 21.35 26.28
N TYR A 759 0.79 20.96 26.04
CA TYR A 759 1.70 21.67 25.15
C TYR A 759 1.70 21.09 23.73
N ALA A 760 1.79 19.77 23.61
CA ALA A 760 2.03 19.11 22.32
C ALA A 760 0.84 19.30 21.34
N TYR A 761 -0.41 19.19 21.82
CA TYR A 761 -1.58 19.29 20.93
C TYR A 761 -1.84 20.72 20.41
N PRO A 762 -1.71 21.79 21.21
CA PRO A 762 -1.75 23.15 20.69
C PRO A 762 -0.60 23.44 19.72
N ALA A 763 0.64 23.05 20.06
CA ALA A 763 1.81 23.29 19.21
C ALA A 763 1.68 22.64 17.82
N ILE A 764 1.24 21.39 17.75
CA ILE A 764 1.01 20.71 16.47
C ILE A 764 -0.22 21.29 15.74
N GLY A 765 -1.26 21.72 16.46
CA GLY A 765 -2.43 22.40 15.88
C GLY A 765 -2.09 23.74 15.24
N ILE A 766 -1.22 24.53 15.87
CA ILE A 766 -0.67 25.78 15.33
C ILE A 766 0.19 25.48 14.10
N SER A 767 1.13 24.53 14.21
CA SER A 767 2.00 24.12 13.08
C SER A 767 1.18 23.68 11.85
N ARG A 768 0.13 22.89 12.06
CA ARG A 768 -0.82 22.50 10.99
C ARG A 768 -1.59 23.69 10.42
N SER A 769 -2.00 24.64 11.26
CA SER A 769 -2.71 25.85 10.82
C SER A 769 -1.81 26.74 9.96
N ILE A 770 -0.55 26.93 10.35
CA ILE A 770 0.46 27.68 9.58
C ILE A 770 0.75 26.95 8.26
N SER A 771 0.97 25.64 8.30
CA SER A 771 1.22 24.83 7.10
C SER A 771 0.07 24.92 6.10
N LYS A 772 -1.19 24.98 6.57
CA LYS A 772 -2.39 25.17 5.71
C LYS A 772 -2.42 26.51 4.98
N LEU A 773 -1.75 27.56 5.49
CA LEU A 773 -1.66 28.84 4.79
C LEU A 773 -0.78 28.73 3.53
N PHE A 774 0.29 27.94 3.60
CA PHE A 774 1.23 27.72 2.49
C PHE A 774 0.76 26.62 1.51
N ARG A 775 -0.10 25.70 1.96
CA ARG A 775 -0.63 24.54 1.22
C ARG A 775 -1.90 24.86 0.41
N ARG A 776 -1.80 25.68 -0.63
CA ARG A 776 -2.95 26.09 -1.47
C ARG A 776 -2.83 25.76 -2.95
N ARG A 777 -1.69 25.25 -3.42
CA ARG A 777 -1.39 25.09 -4.86
C ARG A 777 -2.26 24.01 -5.49
N THR A 778 -2.35 22.87 -4.84
CA THR A 778 -3.06 21.67 -5.33
C THR A 778 -4.56 21.92 -5.43
N GLY A 779 -5.15 22.49 -4.38
CA GLY A 779 -6.57 22.87 -4.37
C GLY A 779 -6.92 23.93 -5.44
N ARG A 780 -6.04 24.93 -5.66
CA ARG A 780 -6.22 25.92 -6.75
C ARG A 780 -6.14 25.26 -8.13
N LYS A 781 -5.17 24.37 -8.35
CA LYS A 781 -5.04 23.62 -9.61
C LYS A 781 -6.31 22.81 -9.88
N LEU A 782 -6.79 22.06 -8.89
CA LEU A 782 -7.99 21.24 -9.01
C LEU A 782 -9.24 22.10 -9.30
N ARG A 783 -9.39 23.23 -8.60
CA ARG A 783 -10.47 24.21 -8.85
C ARG A 783 -10.46 24.68 -10.30
N ASN A 784 -9.31 25.12 -10.80
CA ASN A 784 -9.20 25.63 -12.17
C ASN A 784 -9.48 24.53 -13.21
N ARG A 785 -9.04 23.29 -12.95
CA ARG A 785 -9.32 22.15 -13.84
C ARG A 785 -10.80 21.78 -13.90
N ARG A 786 -11.51 21.77 -12.76
CA ARG A 786 -12.97 21.52 -12.71
C ARG A 786 -13.78 22.61 -13.42
N LEU A 787 -13.33 23.86 -13.37
CA LEU A 787 -13.98 24.95 -14.12
C LEU A 787 -13.79 24.80 -15.62
N LEU A 788 -12.58 24.46 -16.08
CA LEU A 788 -12.31 24.19 -17.48
C LEU A 788 -13.11 22.99 -18.01
N GLU A 789 -13.26 21.95 -17.16
CA GLU A 789 -14.11 20.81 -17.45
C GLU A 789 -15.59 21.22 -17.63
N GLY A 790 -16.13 22.02 -16.71
CA GLY A 790 -17.50 22.53 -16.80
C GLY A 790 -17.78 23.29 -18.10
N LYS A 791 -16.87 24.23 -18.46
CA LYS A 791 -16.93 24.98 -19.72
C LYS A 791 -16.94 24.07 -20.94
N TYR A 792 -16.05 23.09 -20.97
CA TYR A 792 -15.95 22.13 -22.08
C TYR A 792 -17.21 21.27 -22.24
N LEU A 793 -17.78 20.78 -21.14
CA LEU A 793 -19.00 19.95 -21.17
C LEU A 793 -20.25 20.77 -21.56
N SER A 794 -20.34 22.02 -21.12
CA SER A 794 -21.44 22.93 -21.48
C SER A 794 -21.44 23.25 -22.98
N GLN A 795 -20.28 23.54 -23.58
CA GLN A 795 -20.14 23.87 -25.01
C GLN A 795 -20.55 22.73 -25.95
N ARG A 796 -20.49 21.47 -25.51
CA ARG A 796 -20.88 20.31 -26.33
C ARG A 796 -22.37 19.99 -26.33
N GLY A 797 -23.21 20.85 -25.75
CA GLY A 797 -24.66 20.73 -25.88
C GLY A 797 -25.27 19.48 -25.24
N GLN A 798 -24.65 18.94 -24.17
CA GLN A 798 -25.14 17.72 -23.48
C GLN A 798 -26.49 17.90 -22.76
N THR A 799 -27.12 19.06 -22.88
CA THR A 799 -28.34 19.45 -22.14
C THR A 799 -29.16 20.39 -22.99
N THR A 800 -30.44 20.06 -23.13
CA THR A 800 -31.45 20.82 -23.86
C THR A 800 -31.78 22.13 -23.15
N ASN A 801 -32.33 23.12 -23.86
CA ASN A 801 -32.73 24.39 -23.25
C ASN A 801 -33.78 24.19 -22.13
N LYS A 802 -34.71 23.24 -22.30
CA LYS A 802 -35.69 22.86 -21.28
C LYS A 802 -35.04 22.34 -19.99
N GLU A 803 -34.00 21.51 -20.11
CA GLU A 803 -33.27 21.01 -18.94
C GLU A 803 -32.50 22.13 -18.22
N LYS A 804 -31.94 23.08 -18.98
CA LYS A 804 -31.26 24.25 -18.39
C LYS A 804 -32.23 25.09 -17.56
N GLU A 805 -33.41 25.40 -18.10
CA GLU A 805 -34.45 26.14 -17.38
C GLU A 805 -34.90 25.39 -16.11
N ALA A 806 -35.14 24.08 -16.21
CA ALA A 806 -35.51 23.26 -15.07
C ALA A 806 -34.45 23.26 -13.95
N ILE A 807 -33.16 23.22 -14.31
CA ILE A 807 -32.04 23.30 -13.35
C ILE A 807 -32.01 24.67 -12.65
N ILE A 808 -32.25 25.75 -13.40
CA ILE A 808 -32.27 27.12 -12.85
C ILE A 808 -33.43 27.28 -11.87
N LEU A 809 -34.64 26.86 -12.26
CA LEU A 809 -35.83 26.92 -11.40
C LEU A 809 -35.62 26.12 -10.11
N LYS A 810 -35.14 24.87 -10.22
CA LYS A 810 -34.84 24.03 -9.05
C LYS A 810 -33.76 24.64 -8.15
N PHE A 811 -32.78 25.34 -8.71
CA PHE A 811 -31.78 26.04 -7.92
C PHE A 811 -32.39 27.24 -7.17
N HIS A 812 -33.25 28.04 -7.80
CA HIS A 812 -33.92 29.16 -7.14
C HIS A 812 -34.82 28.69 -5.98
N ASP A 813 -35.60 27.63 -6.20
CA ASP A 813 -36.42 26.97 -5.18
C ASP A 813 -35.61 26.54 -3.94
N ILE A 814 -34.50 25.81 -4.14
CA ILE A 814 -33.59 25.40 -3.04
C ILE A 814 -33.01 26.59 -2.29
N MET A 815 -32.76 27.70 -3.00
CA MET A 815 -32.15 28.91 -2.46
C MET A 815 -33.17 29.89 -1.86
N GLY A 816 -34.47 29.59 -1.90
CA GLY A 816 -35.53 30.46 -1.39
C GLY A 816 -35.69 31.76 -2.16
N LYS A 817 -35.47 31.71 -3.49
CA LYS A 817 -35.72 32.81 -4.43
C LYS A 817 -36.84 32.42 -5.37
#